data_AF-A0A844H934-F1
#
_entry.id   AF-A0A844H934-F1
#
_cell.length_a   1.000
_cell.length_b   1.000
_cell.length_c   1.000
_cell.angle_alpha   90.00
_cell.angle_beta   90.00
_cell.angle_gamma   90.00
#
_symmetry.space_group_name_H-M   'P 1'
#
loop_
_entity.id
_entity.type
_entity.pdbx_description
1 polymer ?
#
loop_
_entity_poly.entity_id
_entity_poly.type
_entity_poly.pdbx_seq_one_letter_code
_entity_poly.pdbx_strand_id
1 'polypeptide(L)'
;MATLVLGVAGAAIGGSIGGAILGVSAATIGGFIGSTVGSVVDSWIVSSLAPTQRIEGARLDTLRITSATEGAVIPRLYGRMRMGGNIIWATDFREETKTTTQGGGKGGGGGKIKTTEYLYYASFAVALCEGEITGIGRIWADGKPMDLSGVTWRWYPGDEAQGPDPFIAAKMGAANTPAYRVTAYVVFEDLPLFSYGNRLPQLSFEVFRPLADPDTAEGLVKAVTMIPASGEFTYATQAIRKSAGGATQAENLNALPDEADMVVALDRLQAMAPAVESVSLVVAWFGDDLRAGSCKVRPGVEVSAKSTTPASWSVNGVSRANAFLVSRDDQDRPVYGGTPSDFAVVQAIQEMKARGLRVTFYPFILMDVPPGNTLPNPYSDNAAETGQPAFPWRGRITCSPAAGFAGTVDKTATAASQVAALFGTAMPANFSVSGQSVSWTGAPGDWGLRRMVLHYAHLCAAAGGVDAFLIGTEMPGLTTIRSGTSIYPAVQAYRELLADVRSILGSGTRIGYAADWSEYFGHQPGDGSGDVFFHLDPLWADPEIDFVGIDNYMPLSDWRDGFEHADTAEGWPAIYDRAYLQGNIAGGEGYDWFYASAADRTAQVRTPITDGAAAKPWVFRYKDLRAWWSNPHYDRPGGMESGTPTAWAPQSKPIWFTELGCPAIDRGTNQPNVFFDPKSSESFTPHFSRGWRDDAIQRAYLEATYLWW
;
A
#
# COMPACT_ATOMS: atom_id res chain seq x y z
N MET A 1 13.37 -6.18 -75.18
CA MET A 1 12.18 -6.46 -76.02
C MET A 1 10.97 -6.31 -75.11
N ALA A 2 10.26 -5.18 -75.13
CA ALA A 2 9.08 -4.92 -75.99
C ALA A 2 7.96 -5.92 -75.63
N THR A 3 6.77 -5.59 -75.12
CA THR A 3 5.81 -4.48 -75.36
C THR A 3 4.68 -4.66 -74.30
N LEU A 4 4.23 -3.70 -73.48
CA LEU A 4 3.31 -2.57 -73.75
C LEU A 4 2.10 -2.95 -74.65
N VAL A 5 0.83 -2.56 -74.49
CA VAL A 5 0.03 -1.73 -73.57
C VAL A 5 -1.33 -1.47 -74.29
N LEU A 6 -2.36 -1.04 -73.54
CA LEU A 6 -3.65 -0.41 -73.94
C LEU A 6 -4.82 -1.29 -74.42
N GLY A 7 -6.08 -1.03 -74.04
CA GLY A 7 -6.68 0.11 -73.31
C GLY A 7 -7.92 -0.33 -72.52
N VAL A 8 -8.17 0.14 -71.29
CA VAL A 8 -8.57 1.49 -70.85
C VAL A 8 -10.03 1.84 -71.19
N ALA A 9 -10.75 2.20 -70.12
CA ALA A 9 -11.99 2.98 -70.03
C ALA A 9 -13.34 2.25 -70.20
N GLY A 10 -13.94 1.97 -69.03
CA GLY A 10 -15.37 1.73 -68.84
C GLY A 10 -15.77 1.95 -67.38
N ALA A 11 -15.31 3.04 -66.77
CA ALA A 11 -15.83 3.46 -65.47
C ALA A 11 -17.23 4.05 -65.66
N ALA A 12 -18.23 3.43 -65.04
CA ALA A 12 -19.47 4.09 -64.67
C ALA A 12 -19.84 3.62 -63.27
N ILE A 13 -19.71 4.57 -62.35
CA ILE A 13 -20.27 4.59 -61.00
C ILE A 13 -21.78 4.28 -61.07
N GLY A 14 -22.26 3.45 -60.15
CA GLY A 14 -23.68 3.19 -59.94
C GLY A 14 -23.89 2.39 -58.66
N GLY A 15 -23.80 3.06 -57.51
CA GLY A 15 -24.05 2.47 -56.20
C GLY A 15 -25.53 2.20 -55.92
N SER A 16 -25.78 1.18 -55.11
CA SER A 16 -26.91 1.01 -54.19
C SER A 16 -26.57 -0.22 -53.35
N ILE A 17 -26.01 -0.04 -52.15
CA ILE A 17 -26.76 -0.14 -50.88
C ILE A 17 -27.57 -1.44 -50.78
N GLY A 18 -27.20 -2.27 -49.80
CA GLY A 18 -28.17 -2.94 -48.94
C GLY A 18 -28.34 -4.44 -49.14
N GLY A 19 -27.91 -5.21 -48.15
CA GLY A 19 -28.43 -6.56 -47.96
C GLY A 19 -27.59 -7.47 -47.08
N ALA A 20 -28.00 -7.59 -45.82
CA ALA A 20 -27.73 -8.74 -44.95
C ALA A 20 -26.31 -8.91 -44.36
N ILE A 21 -25.88 -7.91 -43.59
CA ILE A 21 -25.31 -8.18 -42.26
C ILE A 21 -26.53 -8.52 -41.38
N LEU A 22 -26.82 -9.80 -41.15
CA LEU A 22 -27.66 -10.39 -40.08
C LEU A 22 -27.98 -11.84 -40.51
N GLY A 23 -27.27 -12.83 -39.94
CA GLY A 23 -27.51 -14.23 -40.30
C GLY A 23 -26.90 -15.21 -39.30
N VAL A 24 -27.76 -15.72 -38.43
CA VAL A 24 -27.47 -16.61 -37.30
C VAL A 24 -27.43 -18.09 -37.73
N SER A 25 -26.63 -18.87 -36.98
CA SER A 25 -26.77 -20.28 -36.58
C SER A 25 -26.41 -21.47 -37.50
N ALA A 26 -25.67 -22.36 -36.83
CA ALA A 26 -25.78 -23.82 -36.75
C ALA A 26 -25.18 -24.68 -37.87
N ALA A 27 -24.13 -25.43 -37.52
CA ALA A 27 -24.23 -26.89 -37.40
C ALA A 27 -22.97 -27.50 -36.76
N THR A 28 -23.22 -28.58 -36.04
CA THR A 28 -22.47 -29.23 -34.96
C THR A 28 -21.57 -30.38 -35.46
N ILE A 29 -20.81 -30.99 -34.51
CA ILE A 29 -20.13 -32.32 -34.51
C ILE A 29 -18.65 -32.25 -34.89
N GLY A 30 -17.65 -32.72 -34.12
CA GLY A 30 -17.56 -33.50 -32.89
C GLY A 30 -16.21 -34.26 -32.90
N GLY A 31 -15.55 -34.51 -31.76
CA GLY A 31 -14.39 -35.42 -31.71
C GLY A 31 -13.35 -35.12 -30.63
N PHE A 32 -12.99 -36.16 -29.87
CA PHE A 32 -12.40 -36.16 -28.54
C PHE A 32 -10.88 -36.44 -28.52
N ILE A 33 -10.20 -35.95 -27.46
CA ILE A 33 -8.98 -36.45 -26.77
C ILE A 33 -7.62 -36.57 -27.49
N GLY A 34 -6.60 -35.98 -26.85
CA GLY A 34 -5.22 -36.49 -26.91
C GLY A 34 -4.12 -35.51 -26.46
N SER A 35 -3.83 -35.50 -25.15
CA SER A 35 -2.55 -35.19 -24.47
C SER A 35 -1.49 -34.27 -25.13
N THR A 36 -0.94 -33.37 -24.30
CA THR A 36 0.49 -32.99 -24.17
C THR A 36 0.80 -31.48 -24.37
N VAL A 37 1.16 -30.84 -23.25
CA VAL A 37 2.14 -29.71 -23.10
C VAL A 37 1.79 -28.34 -23.68
N GLY A 38 2.04 -27.32 -22.85
CA GLY A 38 1.68 -25.92 -23.07
C GLY A 38 2.43 -25.21 -24.20
N SER A 39 1.99 -23.95 -24.39
CA SER A 39 2.35 -22.94 -25.42
C SER A 39 1.40 -22.78 -26.63
N VAL A 40 0.25 -23.44 -26.69
CA VAL A 40 -0.66 -23.35 -27.86
C VAL A 40 -2.03 -22.70 -27.60
N VAL A 41 -2.39 -22.40 -26.35
CA VAL A 41 -3.75 -21.95 -25.99
C VAL A 41 -4.06 -20.49 -26.40
N ASP A 42 -3.06 -19.61 -26.50
CA ASP A 42 -3.29 -18.23 -26.97
C ASP A 42 -3.53 -18.14 -28.49
N SER A 43 -3.11 -19.13 -29.26
CA SER A 43 -3.23 -19.09 -30.73
C SER A 43 -4.58 -19.60 -31.26
N TRP A 44 -5.33 -20.38 -30.48
CA TRP A 44 -6.57 -21.03 -30.96
C TRP A 44 -7.84 -20.20 -30.67
N ILE A 45 -7.84 -19.39 -29.61
CA ILE A 45 -8.92 -18.45 -29.31
C ILE A 45 -8.89 -17.25 -30.29
N VAL A 46 -7.69 -16.79 -30.69
CA VAL A 46 -7.53 -15.72 -31.69
C VAL A 46 -7.80 -16.21 -33.13
N SER A 47 -7.64 -17.50 -33.40
CA SER A 47 -7.84 -18.10 -34.72
C SER A 47 -9.30 -18.44 -35.07
N SER A 48 -10.25 -18.39 -34.12
CA SER A 48 -11.61 -18.93 -34.31
C SER A 48 -12.69 -17.89 -34.62
N LEU A 49 -12.37 -16.59 -34.73
CA LEU A 49 -13.39 -15.52 -34.86
C LEU A 49 -13.34 -14.61 -36.11
N ALA A 50 -12.34 -14.66 -37.00
CA ALA A 50 -12.39 -14.00 -38.33
C ALA A 50 -11.14 -14.32 -39.18
N PRO A 51 -11.24 -14.33 -40.53
CA PRO A 51 -10.17 -14.75 -41.42
C PRO A 51 -8.94 -13.83 -41.36
N THR A 52 -7.81 -14.41 -40.96
CA THR A 52 -6.41 -14.01 -41.22
C THR A 52 -6.18 -12.63 -41.86
N GLN A 53 -6.37 -11.56 -41.09
CA GLN A 53 -5.48 -10.41 -41.21
C GLN A 53 -4.26 -10.68 -40.33
N ARG A 54 -3.15 -11.04 -40.96
CA ARG A 54 -1.84 -11.06 -40.31
C ARG A 54 -1.45 -9.61 -40.06
N ILE A 55 -1.85 -9.07 -38.92
CA ILE A 55 -1.37 -7.79 -38.42
C ILE A 55 -0.04 -8.10 -37.73
N GLU A 56 1.08 -7.76 -38.39
CA GLU A 56 2.36 -7.73 -37.70
C GLU A 56 2.28 -6.61 -36.64
N GLY A 57 2.15 -6.99 -35.36
CA GLY A 57 2.27 -6.06 -34.25
C GLY A 57 3.70 -5.52 -34.12
N ALA A 58 3.86 -4.39 -33.41
CA ALA A 58 5.16 -3.78 -33.18
C ALA A 58 6.15 -4.81 -32.60
N ARG A 59 7.31 -4.97 -33.25
CA ARG A 59 8.39 -5.84 -32.76
C ARG A 59 8.93 -5.30 -31.44
N LEU A 60 9.37 -6.20 -30.56
CA LEU A 60 10.15 -5.84 -29.38
C LEU A 60 11.45 -5.14 -29.84
N ASP A 61 11.47 -3.81 -29.78
CA ASP A 61 12.69 -3.04 -30.03
C ASP A 61 13.61 -3.19 -28.81
N THR A 62 14.62 -4.04 -28.96
CA THR A 62 15.66 -4.26 -27.94
C THR A 62 16.55 -3.02 -27.78
N LEU A 63 16.48 -2.07 -28.72
CA LEU A 63 17.12 -0.76 -28.64
C LEU A 63 16.05 0.35 -28.58
N ARG A 64 15.88 0.97 -27.41
CA ARG A 64 14.99 2.13 -27.24
C ARG A 64 15.75 3.39 -27.68
N ILE A 65 15.57 3.77 -28.94
CA ILE A 65 16.30 4.86 -29.60
C ILE A 65 15.47 6.14 -29.54
N THR A 66 16.08 7.25 -29.11
CA THR A 66 15.56 8.58 -29.44
C THR A 66 15.82 8.85 -30.92
N SER A 67 14.75 9.03 -31.69
CA SER A 67 14.83 9.32 -33.13
C SER A 67 14.55 10.79 -33.42
N ALA A 68 14.73 11.20 -34.67
CA ALA A 68 14.36 12.51 -35.20
C ALA A 68 13.80 12.30 -36.62
N THR A 69 12.79 11.44 -36.73
CA THR A 69 12.30 10.93 -38.02
C THR A 69 10.86 11.37 -38.24
N GLU A 70 10.61 12.03 -39.38
CA GLU A 70 9.26 12.31 -39.84
C GLU A 70 8.55 11.01 -40.26
N GLY A 71 7.28 10.86 -39.91
CA GLY A 71 6.50 9.64 -40.15
C GLY A 71 6.68 8.55 -39.08
N ALA A 72 7.46 8.79 -38.03
CA ALA A 72 7.48 7.93 -36.86
C ALA A 72 6.09 7.90 -36.18
N VAL A 73 5.70 6.72 -35.69
CA VAL A 73 4.42 6.56 -34.97
C VAL A 73 4.44 7.30 -33.64
N ILE A 74 3.30 7.88 -33.25
CA ILE A 74 3.10 8.36 -31.88
C ILE A 74 2.61 7.16 -31.06
N PRO A 75 3.39 6.67 -30.09
CA PRO A 75 3.01 5.49 -29.33
C PRO A 75 1.90 5.83 -28.33
N ARG A 76 1.11 4.81 -27.98
CA ARG A 76 0.20 4.81 -26.83
C ARG A 76 0.81 4.00 -25.71
N LEU A 77 0.62 4.48 -24.48
CA LEU A 77 1.16 3.88 -23.27
C LEU A 77 0.04 3.69 -22.26
N TYR A 78 0.08 2.59 -21.52
CA TYR A 78 -0.75 2.34 -20.35
C TYR A 78 0.13 1.80 -19.23
N GLY A 79 0.00 2.37 -18.03
CA GLY A 79 0.80 2.07 -16.85
C GLY A 79 2.15 2.79 -16.82
N ARG A 80 3.15 2.13 -16.20
CA ARG A 80 4.52 2.64 -16.04
C ARG A 80 5.46 1.93 -17.00
N MET A 81 6.06 2.66 -17.94
CA MET A 81 6.99 2.08 -18.90
C MET A 81 8.15 3.01 -19.21
N ARG A 82 9.33 2.43 -19.42
CA ARG A 82 10.46 3.17 -19.98
C ARG A 82 10.40 3.16 -21.49
N MET A 83 10.34 4.32 -22.12
CA MET A 83 10.27 4.47 -23.57
C MET A 83 11.29 5.47 -24.11
N GLY A 84 11.69 5.30 -25.37
CA GLY A 84 12.38 6.37 -26.10
C GLY A 84 11.37 7.46 -26.50
N GLY A 85 11.87 8.52 -27.13
CA GLY A 85 11.00 9.54 -27.72
C GLY A 85 11.47 9.96 -29.11
N ASN A 86 10.74 10.87 -29.74
CA ASN A 86 11.10 11.44 -31.03
C ASN A 86 11.36 12.93 -30.88
N ILE A 87 12.47 13.43 -31.39
CA ILE A 87 12.78 14.87 -31.35
C ILE A 87 11.80 15.59 -32.29
N ILE A 88 11.04 16.54 -31.74
CA ILE A 88 10.02 17.32 -32.46
C ILE A 88 10.42 18.79 -32.66
N TRP A 89 11.46 19.23 -31.95
CA TRP A 89 12.02 20.56 -32.06
C TRP A 89 13.46 20.57 -31.53
N ALA A 90 14.35 21.33 -32.15
CA ALA A 90 15.71 21.57 -31.65
C ALA A 90 16.25 22.89 -32.19
N THR A 91 17.14 23.54 -31.43
CA THR A 91 17.96 24.66 -31.92
C THR A 91 19.30 24.17 -32.45
N ASP A 92 20.03 25.05 -33.13
CA ASP A 92 21.47 24.85 -33.36
C ASP A 92 22.22 24.72 -32.03
N PHE A 93 23.38 24.06 -32.05
CA PHE A 93 24.26 23.94 -30.89
C PHE A 93 24.81 25.32 -30.50
N ARG A 94 24.76 25.62 -29.19
CA ARG A 94 25.41 26.81 -28.62
C ARG A 94 26.82 26.44 -28.18
N GLU A 95 27.82 27.12 -28.72
CA GLU A 95 29.22 26.97 -28.33
C GLU A 95 29.63 28.10 -27.35
N GLU A 96 30.29 27.74 -26.26
CA GLU A 96 30.85 28.68 -25.29
C GLU A 96 32.33 28.37 -25.08
N THR A 97 33.18 29.40 -25.18
CA THR A 97 34.63 29.24 -25.08
C THR A 97 35.14 29.69 -23.71
N LYS A 98 35.75 28.79 -22.94
CA LYS A 98 36.33 29.09 -21.63
C LYS A 98 37.86 29.06 -21.71
N THR A 99 38.50 30.22 -21.59
CA THR A 99 39.97 30.32 -21.58
C THR A 99 40.51 30.42 -20.16
N THR A 100 41.25 29.42 -19.68
CA THR A 100 42.01 29.48 -18.42
C THR A 100 43.49 29.73 -18.72
N THR A 101 44.10 30.66 -17.99
CA THR A 101 45.54 30.95 -18.09
C THR A 101 46.21 30.55 -16.79
N GLN A 102 47.07 29.52 -16.81
CA GLN A 102 47.90 29.17 -15.66
C GLN A 102 49.25 29.88 -15.73
N GLY A 103 49.65 30.52 -14.62
CA GLY A 103 50.96 31.14 -14.46
C GLY A 103 52.01 30.12 -14.05
N GLY A 104 53.09 29.99 -14.83
CA GLY A 104 54.24 29.15 -14.49
C GLY A 104 54.93 29.62 -13.21
N GLY A 105 55.25 28.67 -12.33
CA GLY A 105 55.96 28.91 -11.07
C GLY A 105 57.35 29.54 -11.27
N LYS A 106 57.83 30.22 -10.22
CA LYS A 106 59.11 30.96 -10.20
C LYS A 106 60.30 30.08 -10.57
N GLY A 107 60.80 30.23 -11.79
CA GLY A 107 62.06 29.64 -12.24
C GLY A 107 62.20 29.67 -13.77
N GLY A 108 62.58 30.83 -14.32
CA GLY A 108 63.17 30.96 -15.66
C GLY A 108 62.35 30.48 -16.86
N GLY A 109 61.67 31.40 -17.56
CA GLY A 109 61.38 31.27 -19.01
C GLY A 109 60.19 30.40 -19.45
N GLY A 110 59.30 29.97 -18.55
CA GLY A 110 58.11 29.18 -18.92
C GLY A 110 56.97 30.05 -19.47
N GLY A 111 56.55 29.82 -20.71
CA GLY A 111 55.43 30.51 -21.35
C GLY A 111 54.09 30.35 -20.62
N LYS A 112 53.20 31.34 -20.74
CA LYS A 112 51.82 31.27 -20.24
C LYS A 112 51.08 30.18 -21.01
N ILE A 113 50.63 29.13 -20.33
CA ILE A 113 49.75 28.13 -20.94
C ILE A 113 48.32 28.67 -20.88
N LYS A 114 47.76 29.00 -22.05
CA LYS A 114 46.32 29.28 -22.22
C LYS A 114 45.63 27.98 -22.65
N THR A 115 44.80 27.44 -21.79
CA THR A 115 43.91 26.32 -22.13
C THR A 115 42.56 26.89 -22.54
N THR A 116 42.12 26.60 -23.76
CA THR A 116 40.82 27.03 -24.29
C THR A 116 39.92 25.81 -24.37
N GLU A 117 38.86 25.77 -23.56
CA GLU A 117 37.85 24.71 -23.54
C GLU A 117 36.64 25.16 -24.36
N TYR A 118 36.10 24.28 -25.20
CA TYR A 118 34.86 24.49 -25.93
C TYR A 118 33.74 23.70 -25.25
N LEU A 119 32.71 24.40 -24.80
CA LEU A 119 31.53 23.83 -24.16
C LEU A 119 30.35 23.92 -25.13
N TYR A 120 29.69 22.79 -25.38
CA TYR A 120 28.55 22.70 -26.27
C TYR A 120 27.26 22.48 -25.47
N TYR A 121 26.21 23.18 -25.87
CA TYR A 121 24.88 23.07 -25.28
C TYR A 121 23.84 22.87 -26.39
N ALA A 122 22.78 22.11 -26.09
CA ALA A 122 21.64 21.95 -26.99
C ALA A 122 20.32 22.20 -26.28
N SER A 123 19.40 22.85 -27.00
CA SER A 123 18.02 22.95 -26.59
C SER A 123 17.13 22.17 -27.56
N PHE A 124 16.27 21.31 -27.05
CA PHE A 124 15.44 20.42 -27.86
C PHE A 124 14.22 19.92 -27.11
N ALA A 125 13.20 19.47 -27.86
CA ALA A 125 11.98 18.86 -27.35
C ALA A 125 11.82 17.45 -27.89
N VAL A 126 11.37 16.54 -27.02
CA VAL A 126 11.20 15.11 -27.29
C VAL A 126 9.74 14.71 -27.04
N ALA A 127 9.02 14.33 -28.07
CA ALA A 127 7.69 13.71 -27.96
C ALA A 127 7.80 12.29 -27.41
N LEU A 128 6.90 11.94 -26.50
CA LEU A 128 6.89 10.65 -25.82
C LEU A 128 5.74 9.79 -26.32
N CYS A 129 4.49 10.17 -26.01
CA CYS A 129 3.31 9.38 -26.34
C CYS A 129 2.08 10.27 -26.56
N GLU A 130 1.03 9.69 -27.14
CA GLU A 130 -0.26 10.33 -27.34
C GLU A 130 -1.01 10.47 -26.02
N GLY A 131 -1.66 11.61 -25.77
CA GLY A 131 -2.58 11.82 -24.66
C GLY A 131 -1.93 12.07 -23.30
N GLU A 132 -2.79 12.27 -22.30
CA GLU A 132 -2.39 12.72 -20.98
C GLU A 132 -1.57 11.67 -20.22
N ILE A 133 -0.38 12.07 -19.74
CA ILE A 133 0.45 11.34 -18.79
C ILE A 133 0.43 12.06 -17.44
N THR A 134 0.60 11.31 -16.36
CA THR A 134 0.55 11.85 -14.99
C THR A 134 1.93 12.10 -14.40
N GLY A 135 3.00 11.66 -15.06
CA GLY A 135 4.36 11.94 -14.60
C GLY A 135 5.48 11.39 -15.47
N ILE A 136 6.67 11.92 -15.21
CA ILE A 136 7.95 11.43 -15.70
C ILE A 136 8.80 11.03 -14.49
N GLY A 137 9.25 9.77 -14.48
CA GLY A 137 10.17 9.23 -13.49
C GLY A 137 11.63 9.42 -13.92
N ARG A 138 12.40 8.33 -13.83
CA ARG A 138 13.81 8.34 -14.25
C ARG A 138 13.98 8.69 -15.72
N ILE A 139 15.00 9.49 -16.00
CA ILE A 139 15.49 9.77 -17.35
C ILE A 139 16.85 9.09 -17.49
N TRP A 140 17.08 8.43 -18.62
CA TRP A 140 18.37 7.84 -18.95
C TRP A 140 18.94 8.48 -20.20
N ALA A 141 20.23 8.80 -20.15
CA ALA A 141 21.04 9.25 -21.28
C ALA A 141 22.06 8.16 -21.63
N ASP A 142 22.08 7.72 -22.90
CA ASP A 142 22.97 6.66 -23.41
C ASP A 142 22.93 5.38 -22.55
N GLY A 143 21.73 5.03 -22.07
CA GLY A 143 21.49 3.83 -21.27
C GLY A 143 21.74 3.97 -19.77
N LYS A 144 22.36 5.06 -19.29
CA LYS A 144 22.64 5.31 -17.86
C LYS A 144 21.68 6.34 -17.27
N PRO A 145 21.28 6.21 -15.99
CA PRO A 145 20.48 7.23 -15.32
C PRO A 145 21.16 8.60 -15.45
N MET A 146 20.40 9.59 -15.88
CA MET A 146 20.85 10.97 -16.05
C MET A 146 20.62 11.72 -14.75
N ASP A 147 21.64 12.40 -14.25
CA ASP A 147 21.51 13.38 -13.18
C ASP A 147 20.85 14.63 -13.74
N LEU A 148 19.73 15.04 -13.14
CA LEU A 148 18.96 16.21 -13.55
C LEU A 148 19.33 17.45 -12.73
N SER A 149 20.26 17.33 -11.79
CA SER A 149 20.79 18.44 -11.01
C SER A 149 21.39 19.52 -11.91
N GLY A 150 20.82 20.72 -11.87
CA GLY A 150 21.26 21.86 -12.69
C GLY A 150 20.87 21.75 -14.18
N VAL A 151 20.11 20.73 -14.58
CA VAL A 151 19.51 20.63 -15.92
C VAL A 151 18.21 21.41 -15.93
N THR A 152 18.06 22.35 -16.85
CA THR A 152 16.80 23.06 -17.05
C THR A 152 15.92 22.25 -17.99
N TRP A 153 14.86 21.66 -17.46
CA TRP A 153 13.92 20.86 -18.25
C TRP A 153 12.49 21.07 -17.78
N ARG A 154 11.54 20.78 -18.67
CA ARG A 154 10.10 20.80 -18.41
C ARG A 154 9.46 19.64 -19.13
N TRP A 155 8.31 19.18 -18.67
CA TRP A 155 7.49 18.24 -19.40
C TRP A 155 6.06 18.75 -19.48
N TYR A 156 5.36 18.27 -20.49
CA TYR A 156 3.98 18.62 -20.80
C TYR A 156 3.16 17.34 -20.81
N PRO A 157 2.00 17.32 -20.13
CA PRO A 157 1.26 16.09 -19.91
C PRO A 157 0.59 15.56 -21.16
N GLY A 158 0.36 16.38 -22.19
CA GLY A 158 -0.29 15.95 -23.42
C GLY A 158 -1.81 16.07 -23.38
N ASP A 159 -2.38 16.92 -22.51
CA ASP A 159 -3.81 17.23 -22.51
C ASP A 159 -4.20 18.20 -23.64
N GLU A 160 -5.50 18.38 -23.88
CA GLU A 160 -6.03 19.27 -24.93
C GLU A 160 -5.93 20.76 -24.59
N ALA A 161 -5.85 21.11 -23.31
CA ALA A 161 -5.74 22.48 -22.83
C ALA A 161 -4.29 22.99 -22.83
N GLN A 162 -3.30 22.11 -22.97
CA GLN A 162 -1.89 22.50 -22.90
C GLN A 162 -1.51 23.57 -23.93
N GLY A 163 -0.68 24.50 -23.47
CA GLY A 163 -0.19 25.64 -24.25
C GLY A 163 1.19 25.41 -24.89
N PRO A 164 1.64 26.33 -25.77
CA PRO A 164 3.00 26.34 -26.29
C PRO A 164 4.06 26.50 -25.20
N ASP A 165 5.19 25.80 -25.32
CA ASP A 165 6.32 25.99 -24.40
C ASP A 165 6.89 27.41 -24.51
N PRO A 166 7.13 28.11 -23.39
CA PRO A 166 7.54 29.52 -23.40
C PRO A 166 8.94 29.73 -23.99
N PHE A 167 9.85 28.77 -23.87
CA PHE A 167 11.20 28.88 -24.43
C PHE A 167 11.20 28.61 -25.93
N ILE A 168 10.47 27.60 -26.38
CA ILE A 168 10.23 27.39 -27.82
C ILE A 168 9.55 28.63 -28.41
N ALA A 169 8.57 29.22 -27.71
CA ALA A 169 7.91 30.47 -28.09
C ALA A 169 8.86 31.66 -28.16
N ALA A 170 9.81 31.76 -27.23
CA ALA A 170 10.83 32.81 -27.27
C ALA A 170 11.78 32.67 -28.48
N LYS A 171 12.01 31.44 -28.97
CA LYS A 171 12.88 31.18 -30.13
C LYS A 171 12.17 31.29 -31.47
N MET A 172 10.94 30.82 -31.59
CA MET A 172 10.17 30.76 -32.86
C MET A 172 9.16 31.90 -33.01
N GLY A 173 8.85 32.61 -31.94
CA GLY A 173 7.75 33.58 -31.85
C GLY A 173 6.41 32.91 -31.56
N ALA A 174 5.60 33.52 -30.68
CA ALA A 174 4.36 32.93 -30.16
C ALA A 174 3.37 32.45 -31.24
N ALA A 175 3.30 33.14 -32.39
CA ALA A 175 2.39 32.78 -33.48
C ALA A 175 2.83 31.50 -34.25
N ASN A 176 4.11 31.13 -34.18
CA ASN A 176 4.68 30.01 -34.91
C ASN A 176 4.96 28.79 -34.02
N THR A 177 4.71 28.89 -32.72
CA THR A 177 5.03 27.82 -31.77
C THR A 177 3.83 26.89 -31.60
N PRO A 178 3.94 25.62 -32.01
CA PRO A 178 2.90 24.65 -31.77
C PRO A 178 2.75 24.37 -30.26
N ALA A 179 1.52 24.13 -29.83
CA ALA A 179 1.22 23.68 -28.47
C ALA A 179 1.39 22.16 -28.28
N TYR A 180 1.59 21.42 -29.38
CA TYR A 180 1.70 19.95 -29.40
C TYR A 180 0.58 19.24 -28.62
N ARG A 181 -0.66 19.77 -28.62
CA ARG A 181 -1.80 19.18 -27.89
C ARG A 181 -1.98 17.71 -28.19
N VAL A 182 -2.46 16.95 -27.22
CA VAL A 182 -2.63 15.48 -27.32
C VAL A 182 -1.30 14.73 -27.47
N THR A 183 -0.16 15.37 -27.25
CA THR A 183 1.16 14.71 -27.23
C THR A 183 1.89 15.11 -25.96
N ALA A 184 2.24 14.13 -25.13
CA ALA A 184 3.13 14.34 -24.01
C ALA A 184 4.57 14.53 -24.52
N TYR A 185 5.25 15.58 -24.07
CA TYR A 185 6.60 15.88 -24.52
C TYR A 185 7.47 16.51 -23.43
N VAL A 186 8.78 16.39 -23.59
CA VAL A 186 9.79 16.92 -22.66
C VAL A 186 10.64 17.95 -23.39
N VAL A 187 10.94 19.08 -22.77
CA VAL A 187 11.82 20.13 -23.28
C VAL A 187 13.06 20.22 -22.41
N PHE A 188 14.23 20.21 -23.04
CA PHE A 188 15.52 20.53 -22.40
C PHE A 188 16.00 21.89 -22.92
N GLU A 189 16.41 22.76 -22.01
CA GLU A 189 17.03 24.04 -22.32
C GLU A 189 18.52 23.99 -22.01
N ASP A 190 19.33 24.38 -23.00
CA ASP A 190 20.79 24.51 -22.91
C ASP A 190 21.44 23.32 -22.17
N LEU A 191 21.06 22.09 -22.55
CA LEU A 191 21.61 20.87 -21.97
C LEU A 191 23.12 20.79 -22.27
N PRO A 192 24.00 20.72 -21.26
CA PRO A 192 25.43 20.57 -21.48
C PRO A 192 25.77 19.21 -22.11
N LEU A 193 26.49 19.23 -23.23
CA LEU A 193 26.79 18.02 -24.01
C LEU A 193 28.18 17.42 -23.73
N PHE A 194 28.99 18.10 -22.92
CA PHE A 194 30.35 17.67 -22.63
C PHE A 194 30.41 16.22 -22.11
N SER A 195 29.54 15.88 -21.16
CA SER A 195 29.42 14.53 -20.58
C SER A 195 28.94 13.46 -21.56
N TYR A 196 28.41 13.86 -22.72
CA TYR A 196 27.85 13.00 -23.75
C TYR A 196 28.70 12.99 -25.03
N GLY A 197 29.96 13.43 -24.94
CA GLY A 197 30.87 13.47 -26.08
C GLY A 197 30.51 14.54 -27.11
N ASN A 198 29.93 15.66 -26.66
CA ASN A 198 29.51 16.80 -27.49
C ASN A 198 28.51 16.43 -28.60
N ARG A 199 27.64 15.45 -28.32
CA ARG A 199 26.49 15.10 -29.16
C ARG A 199 25.22 15.05 -28.31
N LEU A 200 24.07 15.05 -28.98
CA LEU A 200 22.82 14.72 -28.32
C LEU A 200 22.86 13.28 -27.78
N PRO A 201 22.59 13.08 -26.48
CA PRO A 201 22.50 11.74 -25.91
C PRO A 201 21.24 11.03 -26.41
N GLN A 202 21.28 9.70 -26.43
CA GLN A 202 20.11 8.87 -26.64
C GLN A 202 19.29 8.84 -25.35
N LEU A 203 18.12 9.48 -25.36
CA LEU A 203 17.28 9.61 -24.19
C LEU A 203 16.22 8.50 -24.11
N SER A 204 15.88 8.13 -22.90
CA SER A 204 14.69 7.34 -22.62
C SER A 204 14.11 7.75 -21.27
N PHE A 205 12.81 7.63 -21.13
CA PHE A 205 12.03 8.23 -20.05
C PHE A 205 11.15 7.16 -19.44
N GLU A 206 11.11 7.10 -18.11
CA GLU A 206 10.10 6.39 -17.36
C GLU A 206 8.84 7.24 -17.37
N VAL A 207 7.79 6.78 -18.03
CA VAL A 207 6.54 7.53 -18.19
C VAL A 207 5.45 6.85 -17.39
N PHE A 208 4.66 7.64 -16.66
CA PHE A 208 3.50 7.20 -15.91
C PHE A 208 2.24 7.63 -16.64
N ARG A 209 1.41 6.65 -17.01
CA ARG A 209 0.10 6.87 -17.60
C ARG A 209 -0.91 5.86 -17.03
N PRO A 210 -1.40 6.07 -15.80
CA PRO A 210 -2.39 5.18 -15.21
C PRO A 210 -3.65 5.14 -16.06
N LEU A 211 -4.33 3.99 -16.02
CA LEU A 211 -5.71 3.88 -16.50
C LEU A 211 -6.62 4.44 -15.41
N ALA A 212 -6.66 5.77 -15.26
CA ALA A 212 -7.41 6.44 -14.19
C ALA A 212 -8.88 6.73 -14.60
N ASP A 213 -9.52 5.79 -15.30
CA ASP A 213 -10.94 5.87 -15.60
C ASP A 213 -11.78 5.77 -14.30
N PRO A 214 -13.02 6.29 -14.26
CA PRO A 214 -13.82 6.32 -13.03
C PRO A 214 -14.16 4.95 -12.43
N ASP A 215 -13.95 3.85 -13.16
CA ASP A 215 -14.26 2.49 -12.72
C ASP A 215 -13.04 1.56 -12.59
N THR A 216 -11.84 2.12 -12.60
CA THR A 216 -10.58 1.39 -12.41
C THR A 216 -10.00 1.60 -11.02
N ALA A 217 -9.13 0.68 -10.59
CA ALA A 217 -8.44 0.80 -9.31
C ALA A 217 -7.68 2.13 -9.19
N GLU A 218 -6.89 2.53 -10.19
CA GLU A 218 -6.11 3.78 -10.15
C GLU A 218 -6.98 5.04 -10.06
N GLY A 219 -8.14 5.05 -10.73
CA GLY A 219 -9.08 6.18 -10.69
C GLY A 219 -9.89 6.24 -9.39
N LEU A 220 -10.06 5.11 -8.70
CA LEU A 220 -10.90 4.98 -7.50
C LEU A 220 -10.12 5.05 -6.17
N VAL A 221 -8.82 4.77 -6.16
CA VAL A 221 -8.00 4.79 -4.94
C VAL A 221 -7.90 6.23 -4.40
N LYS A 222 -8.60 6.48 -3.30
CA LYS A 222 -8.59 7.76 -2.56
C LYS A 222 -7.67 7.77 -1.34
N ALA A 223 -7.34 6.60 -0.81
CA ALA A 223 -6.51 6.46 0.37
C ALA A 223 -5.61 5.23 0.26
N VAL A 224 -4.42 5.30 0.87
CA VAL A 224 -3.47 4.18 0.95
C VAL A 224 -2.87 4.06 2.34
N THR A 225 -2.54 2.84 2.74
CA THR A 225 -1.75 2.56 3.94
C THR A 225 -0.27 2.51 3.59
N MET A 226 0.51 3.40 4.17
CA MET A 226 1.95 3.54 3.91
C MET A 226 2.75 2.51 4.71
N ILE A 227 3.25 1.50 4.00
CA ILE A 227 4.13 0.45 4.52
C ILE A 227 5.58 0.74 4.08
N PRO A 228 6.63 0.23 4.78
CA PRO A 228 6.68 -0.98 5.61
C PRO A 228 6.43 -0.81 7.12
N ALA A 229 6.02 0.37 7.60
CA ALA A 229 5.91 0.70 9.04
C ALA A 229 7.22 0.73 9.85
N SER A 230 8.29 0.21 9.27
CA SER A 230 9.60 -0.03 9.89
C SER A 230 10.74 0.43 8.97
N GLY A 231 11.97 0.37 9.48
CA GLY A 231 13.16 1.00 8.93
C GLY A 231 13.43 2.36 9.56
N GLU A 232 14.62 2.49 10.13
CA GLU A 232 15.02 3.56 11.05
C GLU A 232 14.90 4.98 10.45
N PHE A 233 15.04 5.10 9.13
CA PHE A 233 15.04 6.37 8.39
C PHE A 233 14.12 6.38 7.17
N THR A 234 13.27 5.35 7.00
CA THR A 234 12.43 5.15 5.80
C THR A 234 11.56 6.35 5.45
N TYR A 235 11.08 7.06 6.47
CA TYR A 235 10.18 8.21 6.33
C TYR A 235 10.88 9.57 6.27
N ALA A 236 12.20 9.61 6.37
CA ALA A 236 12.93 10.87 6.28
C ALA A 236 12.83 11.43 4.85
N THR A 237 12.54 12.72 4.73
CA THR A 237 12.45 13.43 3.44
C THR A 237 13.79 13.99 2.99
N GLN A 238 14.80 13.89 3.86
CA GLN A 238 16.19 14.24 3.57
C GLN A 238 17.05 12.97 3.38
N ALA A 239 18.11 13.09 2.59
CA ALA A 239 19.10 12.04 2.42
C ALA A 239 19.83 11.73 3.73
N ILE A 240 19.69 10.50 4.22
CA ILE A 240 20.45 9.95 5.35
C ILE A 240 21.52 9.02 4.81
N ARG A 241 22.74 9.18 5.31
CA ARG A 241 23.86 8.31 4.97
C ARG A 241 24.54 7.78 6.22
N LYS A 242 24.92 6.49 6.22
CA LYS A 242 25.75 5.88 7.24
C LYS A 242 27.23 5.94 6.87
N SER A 243 28.08 6.10 7.88
CA SER A 243 29.54 5.98 7.75
C SER A 243 29.97 4.58 8.16
N ALA A 244 30.49 3.79 7.23
CA ALA A 244 30.97 2.43 7.45
C ALA A 244 32.37 2.26 6.86
N GLY A 245 33.38 2.00 7.70
CA GLY A 245 34.75 1.70 7.25
C GLY A 245 35.43 2.81 6.43
N GLY A 246 35.09 4.08 6.66
CA GLY A 246 35.60 5.22 5.89
C GLY A 246 34.84 5.50 4.58
N ALA A 247 33.87 4.66 4.22
CA ALA A 247 32.95 4.89 3.12
C ALA A 247 31.59 5.40 3.64
N THR A 248 30.89 6.17 2.80
CA THR A 248 29.55 6.65 3.07
C THR A 248 28.54 5.86 2.22
N GLN A 249 27.49 5.32 2.83
CA GLN A 249 26.44 4.56 2.17
C GLN A 249 25.07 5.18 2.46
N ALA A 250 24.17 5.19 1.49
CA ALA A 250 22.81 5.70 1.70
C ALA A 250 21.96 4.75 2.55
N GLU A 251 21.10 5.32 3.40
CA GLU A 251 20.12 4.57 4.18
C GLU A 251 18.70 4.64 3.57
N ASN A 252 18.36 5.74 2.89
CA ASN A 252 17.02 6.00 2.35
C ASN A 252 17.03 6.58 0.92
N LEU A 253 18.00 6.18 0.09
CA LEU A 253 18.16 6.59 -1.31
C LEU A 253 18.21 5.35 -2.23
N ASN A 254 17.21 4.48 -2.08
CA ASN A 254 17.16 3.21 -2.82
C ASN A 254 16.50 3.39 -4.19
N ALA A 255 15.50 4.27 -4.29
CA ALA A 255 14.75 4.52 -5.50
C ALA A 255 15.50 5.43 -6.49
N LEU A 256 16.18 6.46 -5.98
CA LEU A 256 17.01 7.43 -6.72
C LEU A 256 18.27 7.79 -5.90
N PRO A 257 19.41 8.13 -6.53
CA PRO A 257 20.68 8.33 -5.82
C PRO A 257 20.75 9.55 -4.89
N ASP A 258 19.91 10.55 -5.15
CA ASP A 258 19.97 11.90 -4.57
C ASP A 258 18.65 12.34 -3.94
N GLU A 259 17.60 11.54 -4.06
CA GLU A 259 16.26 11.84 -3.54
C GLU A 259 15.79 10.79 -2.54
N ALA A 260 15.24 11.27 -1.42
CA ALA A 260 14.77 10.41 -0.34
C ALA A 260 13.59 9.53 -0.78
N ASP A 261 13.62 8.25 -0.40
CA ASP A 261 12.64 7.25 -0.81
C ASP A 261 11.19 7.68 -0.51
N MET A 262 10.95 8.36 0.61
CA MET A 262 9.63 8.89 0.98
C MET A 262 9.09 9.90 -0.02
N VAL A 263 9.94 10.82 -0.51
CA VAL A 263 9.55 11.85 -1.49
C VAL A 263 9.21 11.17 -2.82
N VAL A 264 10.08 10.27 -3.28
CA VAL A 264 9.87 9.51 -4.51
C VAL A 264 8.61 8.65 -4.43
N ALA A 265 8.32 8.05 -3.27
CA ALA A 265 7.12 7.24 -3.05
C ALA A 265 5.84 8.09 -3.17
N LEU A 266 5.81 9.28 -2.55
CA LEU A 266 4.66 10.19 -2.61
C LEU A 266 4.44 10.75 -4.01
N ASP A 267 5.50 11.11 -4.73
CA ASP A 267 5.40 11.56 -6.14
C ASP A 267 4.79 10.47 -7.02
N ARG A 268 5.29 9.23 -6.89
CA ARG A 268 4.78 8.08 -7.66
C ARG A 268 3.36 7.71 -7.27
N LEU A 269 2.99 7.85 -6.00
CA LEU A 269 1.64 7.62 -5.52
C LEU A 269 0.65 8.58 -6.20
N GLN A 270 0.92 9.88 -6.16
CA GLN A 270 0.04 10.89 -6.77
C GLN A 270 0.02 10.79 -8.30
N ALA A 271 1.12 10.36 -8.92
CA ALA A 271 1.15 10.08 -10.36
C ALA A 271 0.34 8.83 -10.73
N MET A 272 0.33 7.77 -9.91
CA MET A 272 -0.36 6.52 -10.25
C MET A 272 -1.84 6.54 -9.86
N ALA A 273 -2.18 7.15 -8.73
CA ALA A 273 -3.54 7.24 -8.19
C ALA A 273 -3.92 8.72 -8.05
N PRO A 274 -4.33 9.40 -9.13
CA PRO A 274 -4.58 10.84 -9.12
C PRO A 274 -5.74 11.26 -8.20
N ALA A 275 -6.62 10.34 -7.82
CA ALA A 275 -7.70 10.57 -6.87
C ALA A 275 -7.26 10.48 -5.39
N VAL A 276 -5.99 10.15 -5.12
CA VAL A 276 -5.49 9.99 -3.75
C VAL A 276 -5.54 11.32 -3.00
N GLU A 277 -6.17 11.28 -1.83
CA GLU A 277 -6.38 12.43 -0.97
C GLU A 277 -6.00 12.15 0.49
N SER A 278 -5.69 10.89 0.84
CA SER A 278 -5.32 10.50 2.19
C SER A 278 -4.27 9.40 2.25
N VAL A 279 -3.44 9.42 3.29
CA VAL A 279 -2.43 8.40 3.58
C VAL A 279 -2.50 8.02 5.06
N SER A 280 -2.62 6.73 5.35
CA SER A 280 -2.43 6.17 6.69
C SER A 280 -0.95 5.92 6.92
N LEU A 281 -0.31 6.73 7.75
CA LEU A 281 1.11 6.59 8.09
C LEU A 281 1.28 5.54 9.18
N VAL A 282 1.73 4.35 8.80
CA VAL A 282 1.97 3.25 9.74
C VAL A 282 3.33 3.41 10.39
N VAL A 283 3.41 3.36 11.72
CA VAL A 283 4.69 3.49 12.45
C VAL A 283 4.78 2.45 13.57
N ALA A 284 5.78 1.57 13.50
CA ALA A 284 5.86 0.38 14.35
C ALA A 284 6.83 0.48 15.53
N TRP A 285 6.40 0.00 16.70
CA TRP A 285 7.28 -0.48 17.78
C TRP A 285 7.24 -2.01 17.84
N PHE A 286 8.06 -2.61 18.71
CA PHE A 286 8.21 -4.05 18.83
C PHE A 286 7.62 -4.59 20.13
N GLY A 287 6.74 -5.57 20.02
CA GLY A 287 6.31 -6.45 21.11
C GLY A 287 7.19 -7.70 21.18
N ASP A 288 7.45 -8.22 22.38
CA ASP A 288 8.40 -9.33 22.60
C ASP A 288 7.80 -10.58 23.24
N ASP A 289 6.48 -10.60 23.51
CA ASP A 289 5.79 -11.72 24.16
C ASP A 289 4.28 -11.67 23.82
N LEU A 290 3.64 -12.82 23.62
CA LEU A 290 2.18 -12.92 23.41
C LEU A 290 1.37 -12.80 24.71
N ARG A 291 2.00 -12.89 25.87
CA ARG A 291 1.32 -12.81 27.17
C ARG A 291 1.18 -11.34 27.55
N ALA A 292 -0.06 -10.84 27.64
CA ALA A 292 -0.35 -9.45 28.00
C ALA A 292 0.38 -9.00 29.28
N GLY A 293 0.46 -9.88 30.29
CA GLY A 293 1.15 -9.58 31.54
C GLY A 293 2.68 -9.50 31.47
N SER A 294 3.31 -9.86 30.35
CA SER A 294 4.78 -9.91 30.18
C SER A 294 5.29 -9.15 28.96
N CYS A 295 4.45 -8.93 27.95
CA CYS A 295 4.78 -8.22 26.73
C CYS A 295 5.21 -6.78 27.01
N LYS A 296 6.33 -6.38 26.41
CA LYS A 296 6.84 -5.01 26.41
C LYS A 296 6.81 -4.47 25.00
N VAL A 297 6.33 -3.23 24.84
CA VAL A 297 6.28 -2.51 23.57
C VAL A 297 7.39 -1.45 23.55
N ARG A 298 8.38 -1.60 22.66
CA ARG A 298 9.61 -0.78 22.65
C ARG A 298 10.02 -0.34 21.25
N PRO A 299 10.63 0.85 21.09
CA PRO A 299 11.27 1.20 19.83
C PRO A 299 12.51 0.34 19.60
N GLY A 300 12.68 -0.14 18.37
CA GLY A 300 13.74 -1.08 18.00
C GLY A 300 14.74 -0.52 17.00
N VAL A 301 15.94 -1.12 16.96
CA VAL A 301 17.03 -0.81 16.01
C VAL A 301 17.59 -2.08 15.39
N GLU A 302 18.10 -1.97 14.17
CA GLU A 302 18.71 -3.08 13.40
C GLU A 302 20.08 -3.50 13.94
N VAL A 303 20.83 -2.51 14.42
CA VAL A 303 22.20 -2.65 14.94
C VAL A 303 22.39 -1.74 16.15
N SER A 304 23.21 -2.19 17.09
CA SER A 304 23.53 -1.45 18.32
C SER A 304 24.42 -0.22 18.08
N ALA A 305 25.17 -0.20 16.98
CA ALA A 305 26.04 0.91 16.60
C ALA A 305 25.92 1.24 15.10
N LYS A 306 25.48 2.46 14.81
CA LYS A 306 25.43 3.06 13.46
C LYS A 306 25.62 4.56 13.62
N SER A 307 26.54 5.14 12.85
CA SER A 307 26.73 6.59 12.77
C SER A 307 26.16 7.08 11.45
N THR A 308 25.27 8.07 11.53
CA THR A 308 24.52 8.60 10.38
C THR A 308 24.65 10.11 10.30
N THR A 309 24.56 10.64 9.08
CA THR A 309 24.53 12.07 8.79
C THR A 309 23.38 12.40 7.84
N PRO A 310 22.80 13.62 7.94
CA PRO A 310 23.09 14.66 8.93
C PRO A 310 22.41 14.43 10.30
N ALA A 311 21.56 13.40 10.43
CA ALA A 311 20.78 13.14 11.64
C ALA A 311 21.10 11.78 12.27
N SER A 312 20.91 11.69 13.58
CA SER A 312 21.01 10.46 14.37
C SER A 312 19.62 9.89 14.67
N TRP A 313 19.53 8.57 14.82
CA TRP A 313 18.30 7.91 15.22
C TRP A 313 17.97 8.15 16.71
N SER A 314 16.72 8.47 17.00
CA SER A 314 16.15 8.50 18.36
C SER A 314 14.63 8.38 18.30
N VAL A 315 14.04 7.69 19.27
CA VAL A 315 12.58 7.58 19.42
C VAL A 315 12.20 7.73 20.88
N ASN A 316 11.28 8.64 21.20
CA ASN A 316 10.80 8.88 22.57
C ASN A 316 11.94 9.20 23.58
N GLY A 317 13.01 9.85 23.10
CA GLY A 317 14.24 10.12 23.85
C GLY A 317 15.18 8.92 24.03
N VAL A 318 14.85 7.75 23.49
CA VAL A 318 15.69 6.56 23.50
C VAL A 318 16.74 6.67 22.40
N SER A 319 18.01 6.64 22.79
CA SER A 319 19.13 6.56 21.85
C SER A 319 19.30 5.14 21.33
N ARG A 320 19.95 4.99 20.16
CA ARG A 320 20.23 3.67 19.56
C ARG A 320 20.85 2.67 20.54
N ALA A 321 21.81 3.12 21.35
CA ALA A 321 22.53 2.25 22.28
C ALA A 321 21.63 1.65 23.37
N ASN A 322 20.49 2.28 23.65
CA ASN A 322 19.53 1.87 24.68
C ASN A 322 18.24 1.29 24.08
N ALA A 323 18.13 1.22 22.76
CA ALA A 323 16.95 0.72 22.07
C ALA A 323 16.91 -0.81 22.08
N PHE A 324 15.73 -1.37 21.84
CA PHE A 324 15.58 -2.80 21.66
C PHE A 324 16.30 -3.24 20.38
N LEU A 325 17.21 -4.20 20.47
CA LEU A 325 17.87 -4.75 19.28
C LEU A 325 16.96 -5.82 18.69
N VAL A 326 16.53 -5.62 17.44
CA VAL A 326 15.67 -6.59 16.76
C VAL A 326 16.39 -7.92 16.59
N SER A 327 15.61 -9.00 16.57
CA SER A 327 16.13 -10.35 16.36
C SER A 327 16.85 -10.49 15.02
N ARG A 328 17.69 -11.52 14.96
CA ARG A 328 18.56 -11.78 13.82
C ARG A 328 18.33 -13.17 13.27
N ASP A 329 18.45 -13.32 11.96
CA ASP A 329 18.41 -14.60 11.29
C ASP A 329 19.72 -15.38 11.47
N ASP A 330 19.76 -16.58 10.90
CA ASP A 330 20.92 -17.48 10.95
C ASP A 330 22.14 -16.95 10.16
N GLN A 331 21.96 -15.91 9.34
CA GLN A 331 23.05 -15.19 8.67
C GLN A 331 23.42 -13.87 9.36
N ASP A 332 23.01 -13.67 10.61
CA ASP A 332 23.28 -12.46 11.40
C ASP A 332 22.72 -11.17 10.76
N ARG A 333 21.61 -11.29 10.01
CA ARG A 333 20.89 -10.14 9.44
C ARG A 333 19.70 -9.80 10.33
N PRO A 334 19.38 -8.50 10.51
CA PRO A 334 18.18 -8.12 11.25
C PRO A 334 16.93 -8.66 10.53
N VAL A 335 16.01 -9.25 11.29
CA VAL A 335 14.76 -9.81 10.75
C VAL A 335 13.79 -8.72 10.33
N TYR A 336 13.77 -7.62 11.09
CA TYR A 336 12.96 -6.42 10.84
C TYR A 336 13.83 -5.20 10.56
N GLY A 337 13.27 -4.19 9.87
CA GLY A 337 13.80 -2.83 9.93
C GLY A 337 13.52 -2.21 11.31
N GLY A 338 14.30 -1.23 11.76
CA GLY A 338 14.09 -0.60 13.08
C GLY A 338 12.85 0.31 13.13
N THR A 339 12.47 0.81 14.30
CA THR A 339 11.38 1.80 14.42
C THR A 339 11.78 3.09 13.68
N PRO A 340 10.90 3.71 12.86
CA PRO A 340 11.21 4.99 12.23
C PRO A 340 11.54 6.07 13.27
N SER A 341 12.64 6.80 13.06
CA SER A 341 13.09 7.86 13.96
C SER A 341 12.04 8.98 14.08
N ASP A 342 11.92 9.62 15.24
CA ASP A 342 10.90 10.64 15.50
C ASP A 342 10.96 11.79 14.48
N PHE A 343 12.16 12.27 14.15
CA PHE A 343 12.32 13.35 13.16
C PHE A 343 11.84 12.93 11.77
N ALA A 344 11.99 11.65 11.39
CA ALA A 344 11.58 11.13 10.10
C ALA A 344 10.05 11.06 10.02
N VAL A 345 9.40 10.65 11.10
CA VAL A 345 7.93 10.65 11.21
C VAL A 345 7.39 12.08 11.09
N VAL A 346 7.99 13.05 11.78
CA VAL A 346 7.60 14.47 11.68
C VAL A 346 7.75 14.99 10.25
N GLN A 347 8.89 14.70 9.60
CA GLN A 347 9.12 15.06 8.20
C GLN A 347 8.06 14.49 7.25
N ALA A 348 7.72 13.20 7.40
CA ALA A 348 6.70 12.57 6.57
C ALA A 348 5.31 13.19 6.77
N ILE A 349 4.90 13.47 8.00
CA ILE A 349 3.63 14.15 8.29
C ILE A 349 3.59 15.52 7.58
N GLN A 350 4.65 16.31 7.74
CA GLN A 350 4.73 17.65 7.15
C GLN A 350 4.75 17.62 5.62
N GLU A 351 5.47 16.67 5.02
CA GLU A 351 5.53 16.49 3.57
C GLU A 351 4.17 16.10 2.98
N MET A 352 3.47 15.14 3.59
CA MET A 352 2.13 14.76 3.14
C MET A 352 1.15 15.93 3.26
N LYS A 353 1.20 16.68 4.37
CA LYS A 353 0.36 17.87 4.56
C LYS A 353 0.70 18.97 3.55
N ALA A 354 1.97 19.19 3.23
CA ALA A 354 2.41 20.17 2.24
C ALA A 354 1.88 19.83 0.83
N ARG A 355 1.69 18.54 0.54
CA ARG A 355 1.07 18.04 -0.71
C ARG A 355 -0.46 18.08 -0.71
N GLY A 356 -1.08 18.49 0.38
CA GLY A 356 -2.55 18.51 0.54
C GLY A 356 -3.16 17.15 0.88
N LEU A 357 -2.35 16.15 1.26
CA LEU A 357 -2.84 14.83 1.66
C LEU A 357 -3.30 14.85 3.13
N ARG A 358 -4.44 14.21 3.39
CA ARG A 358 -4.91 13.96 4.76
C ARG A 358 -4.12 12.82 5.39
N VAL A 359 -3.68 12.99 6.62
CA VAL A 359 -2.85 12.02 7.34
C VAL A 359 -3.66 11.34 8.44
N THR A 360 -3.78 10.02 8.35
CA THR A 360 -4.20 9.16 9.47
C THR A 360 -2.95 8.59 10.12
N PHE A 361 -2.72 8.87 11.40
CA PHE A 361 -1.60 8.25 12.11
C PHE A 361 -2.00 6.86 12.61
N TYR A 362 -1.25 5.84 12.20
CA TYR A 362 -1.55 4.44 12.43
C TYR A 362 -0.39 3.82 13.26
N PRO A 363 -0.50 3.76 14.60
CA PRO A 363 0.49 3.07 15.43
C PRO A 363 0.38 1.56 15.25
N PHE A 364 1.53 0.90 15.15
CA PHE A 364 1.62 -0.53 14.83
C PHE A 364 2.54 -1.27 15.79
N ILE A 365 2.30 -2.57 15.98
CA ILE A 365 3.16 -3.45 16.78
C ILE A 365 3.62 -4.61 15.92
N LEU A 366 4.93 -4.72 15.74
CA LEU A 366 5.57 -5.90 15.17
C LEU A 366 5.96 -6.84 16.30
N MET A 367 5.60 -8.12 16.23
CA MET A 367 6.00 -9.08 17.27
C MET A 367 7.36 -9.68 16.93
N ASP A 368 8.38 -9.30 17.70
CA ASP A 368 9.73 -9.82 17.56
C ASP A 368 9.98 -11.00 18.50
N VAL A 369 9.34 -12.12 18.19
CA VAL A 369 9.47 -13.40 18.90
C VAL A 369 10.18 -14.39 17.98
N PRO A 370 11.51 -14.59 18.09
CA PRO A 370 12.26 -15.42 17.16
C PRO A 370 11.94 -16.91 17.32
N PRO A 371 12.17 -17.73 16.27
CA PRO A 371 12.06 -19.18 16.38
C PRO A 371 13.03 -19.73 17.44
N GLY A 372 12.61 -20.78 18.14
CA GLY A 372 13.41 -21.40 19.21
C GLY A 372 13.46 -20.59 20.51
N ASN A 373 12.61 -19.58 20.69
CA ASN A 373 12.45 -18.89 21.96
C ASN A 373 11.98 -19.85 23.08
N THR A 374 12.21 -19.47 24.34
CA THR A 374 11.86 -20.26 25.52
C THR A 374 10.70 -19.65 26.32
N LEU A 375 9.91 -18.77 25.68
CA LEU A 375 8.78 -18.11 26.34
C LEU A 375 7.64 -19.12 26.56
N PRO A 376 6.95 -19.10 27.72
CA PRO A 376 5.73 -19.87 27.90
C PRO A 376 4.68 -19.49 26.86
N ASN A 377 4.08 -20.50 26.21
CA ASN A 377 3.06 -20.29 25.20
C ASN A 377 1.68 -20.06 25.85
N PRO A 378 1.06 -18.86 25.74
CA PRO A 378 -0.26 -18.63 26.31
C PRO A 378 -1.35 -19.51 25.71
N TYR A 379 -1.16 -19.97 24.47
CA TYR A 379 -2.06 -20.88 23.76
C TYR A 379 -1.72 -22.35 24.03
N SER A 380 -1.50 -22.68 25.30
CA SER A 380 -1.29 -24.05 25.77
C SER A 380 -1.87 -24.23 27.17
N ASP A 381 -2.22 -25.47 27.52
CA ASP A 381 -2.77 -25.79 28.83
C ASP A 381 -1.81 -25.39 29.95
N ASN A 382 -2.32 -24.60 30.90
CA ASN A 382 -1.58 -23.98 31.99
C ASN A 382 -0.38 -23.12 31.55
N ALA A 383 -0.35 -22.70 30.28
CA ALA A 383 0.80 -22.08 29.63
C ALA A 383 2.09 -22.92 29.80
N ALA A 384 1.96 -24.26 29.82
CA ALA A 384 3.04 -25.17 30.13
C ALA A 384 3.97 -25.46 28.94
N GLU A 385 3.52 -25.23 27.71
CA GLU A 385 4.37 -25.41 26.53
C GLU A 385 5.43 -24.29 26.46
N THR A 386 6.66 -24.69 26.17
CA THR A 386 7.78 -23.76 25.96
C THR A 386 7.94 -23.47 24.48
N GLY A 387 8.03 -22.18 24.15
CA GLY A 387 8.17 -21.69 22.79
C GLY A 387 6.88 -21.10 22.26
N GLN A 388 6.83 -19.78 22.14
CA GLN A 388 5.77 -19.09 21.42
C GLN A 388 5.98 -19.20 19.90
N PRO A 389 4.90 -19.09 19.08
CA PRO A 389 5.00 -19.03 17.63
C PRO A 389 5.99 -17.95 17.17
N ALA A 390 6.72 -18.22 16.08
CA ALA A 390 7.71 -17.29 15.55
C ALA A 390 7.03 -16.11 14.86
N PHE A 391 7.48 -14.89 15.16
CA PHE A 391 7.02 -13.63 14.55
C PHE A 391 5.50 -13.56 14.35
N PRO A 392 4.71 -13.75 15.42
CA PRO A 392 3.25 -13.87 15.33
C PRO A 392 2.61 -12.52 15.01
N TRP A 393 1.33 -12.53 14.64
CA TRP A 393 0.57 -11.28 14.52
C TRP A 393 0.21 -10.71 15.90
N ARG A 394 0.19 -9.38 16.02
CA ARG A 394 -0.10 -8.67 17.29
C ARG A 394 -1.47 -9.01 17.87
N GLY A 395 -2.45 -9.35 17.03
CA GLY A 395 -3.78 -9.80 17.45
C GLY A 395 -3.77 -11.10 18.27
N ARG A 396 -2.63 -11.79 18.36
CA ARG A 396 -2.38 -12.95 19.24
C ARG A 396 -1.95 -12.59 20.65
N ILE A 397 -1.76 -11.31 20.99
CA ILE A 397 -1.49 -10.92 22.38
C ILE A 397 -2.74 -11.19 23.22
N THR A 398 -2.61 -11.98 24.29
CA THR A 398 -3.74 -12.48 25.10
C THR A 398 -3.40 -12.61 26.58
N CYS A 399 -4.39 -12.90 27.43
CA CYS A 399 -4.14 -13.36 28.79
C CYS A 399 -3.41 -14.72 28.79
N SER A 400 -2.71 -15.04 29.87
CA SER A 400 -1.92 -16.26 30.01
C SER A 400 -2.27 -17.00 31.30
N PRO A 401 -2.71 -18.26 31.21
CA PRO A 401 -3.10 -19.00 29.99
C PRO A 401 -4.32 -18.38 29.29
N ALA A 402 -4.38 -18.50 27.97
CA ALA A 402 -5.40 -17.88 27.13
C ALA A 402 -6.79 -18.50 27.33
N ALA A 403 -7.85 -17.78 26.91
CA ALA A 403 -9.21 -18.33 26.91
C ALA A 403 -9.28 -19.62 26.08
N GLY A 404 -10.03 -20.62 26.54
CA GLY A 404 -10.17 -21.92 25.88
C GLY A 404 -9.11 -22.97 26.26
N PHE A 405 -8.11 -22.61 27.05
CA PHE A 405 -7.07 -23.53 27.55
C PHE A 405 -7.24 -23.82 29.04
N ALA A 406 -6.76 -24.99 29.49
CA ALA A 406 -6.77 -25.35 30.90
C ALA A 406 -6.00 -24.32 31.73
N GLY A 407 -6.52 -23.98 32.91
CA GLY A 407 -5.90 -22.98 33.78
C GLY A 407 -6.01 -21.54 33.29
N THR A 408 -6.85 -21.26 32.27
CA THR A 408 -7.10 -19.90 31.79
C THR A 408 -7.41 -18.93 32.92
N VAL A 409 -6.88 -17.71 32.80
CA VAL A 409 -7.21 -16.59 33.70
C VAL A 409 -8.36 -15.74 33.17
N ASP A 410 -8.92 -16.05 32.00
CA ASP A 410 -10.11 -15.39 31.49
C ASP A 410 -11.28 -15.47 32.52
N LYS A 411 -12.08 -14.41 32.60
CA LYS A 411 -13.12 -14.19 33.61
C LYS A 411 -12.60 -14.08 35.06
N THR A 412 -11.32 -13.74 35.27
CA THR A 412 -10.74 -13.56 36.62
C THR A 412 -10.10 -12.20 36.83
N ALA A 413 -9.87 -11.81 38.09
CA ALA A 413 -9.14 -10.59 38.43
C ALA A 413 -7.69 -10.59 37.90
N THR A 414 -7.07 -11.77 37.75
CA THR A 414 -5.71 -11.89 37.19
C THR A 414 -5.65 -11.44 35.74
N ALA A 415 -6.70 -11.69 34.94
CA ALA A 415 -6.78 -11.17 33.58
C ALA A 415 -6.75 -9.63 33.55
N ALA A 416 -7.47 -8.96 34.46
CA ALA A 416 -7.41 -7.49 34.58
C ALA A 416 -5.99 -7.01 34.90
N SER A 417 -5.28 -7.67 35.82
CA SER A 417 -3.89 -7.31 36.15
C SER A 417 -2.94 -7.50 34.97
N GLN A 418 -3.10 -8.57 34.18
CA GLN A 418 -2.28 -8.82 32.98
C GLN A 418 -2.54 -7.77 31.90
N VAL A 419 -3.81 -7.39 31.67
CA VAL A 419 -4.16 -6.31 30.73
C VAL A 419 -3.60 -4.97 31.19
N ALA A 420 -3.74 -4.63 32.48
CA ALA A 420 -3.17 -3.40 33.03
C ALA A 420 -1.64 -3.34 32.86
N ALA A 421 -0.95 -4.47 33.03
CA ALA A 421 0.50 -4.54 32.82
C ALA A 421 0.89 -4.26 31.35
N LEU A 422 0.14 -4.77 30.37
CA LEU A 422 0.37 -4.46 28.95
C LEU A 422 0.18 -2.98 28.64
N PHE A 423 -0.89 -2.38 29.14
CA PHE A 423 -1.16 -0.95 28.92
C PHE A 423 -0.10 -0.07 29.59
N GLY A 424 0.39 -0.48 30.75
CA GLY A 424 1.35 0.28 31.54
C GLY A 424 0.69 1.47 32.25
N THR A 425 1.52 2.35 32.81
CA THR A 425 1.09 3.45 33.69
C THR A 425 1.34 4.84 33.12
N ALA A 426 1.75 4.93 31.86
CA ALA A 426 2.03 6.19 31.18
C ALA A 426 0.83 7.14 31.21
N MET A 427 1.09 8.41 31.53
CA MET A 427 0.13 9.51 31.49
C MET A 427 0.61 10.60 30.52
N PRO A 428 -0.27 11.48 30.01
CA PRO A 428 0.12 12.59 29.14
C PRO A 428 1.26 13.46 29.68
N ALA A 429 1.33 13.64 31.01
CA ALA A 429 2.36 14.42 31.70
C ALA A 429 3.75 13.75 31.77
N ASN A 430 3.88 12.47 31.37
CA ASN A 430 5.15 11.75 31.36
C ASN A 430 5.98 11.96 30.09
N PHE A 431 5.65 13.00 29.30
CA PHE A 431 6.34 13.36 28.08
C PHE A 431 6.78 14.82 28.13
N SER A 432 8.02 15.07 27.72
CA SER A 432 8.56 16.42 27.53
C SER A 432 8.68 16.70 26.03
N VAL A 433 8.05 17.78 25.58
CA VAL A 433 8.06 18.22 24.18
C VAL A 433 8.96 19.44 24.06
N SER A 434 9.94 19.38 23.16
CA SER A 434 10.85 20.49 22.84
C SER A 434 10.97 20.62 21.33
N GLY A 435 10.30 21.64 20.78
CA GLY A 435 10.13 21.77 19.32
C GLY A 435 9.42 20.54 18.75
N GLN A 436 10.08 19.85 17.82
CA GLN A 436 9.58 18.62 17.17
C GLN A 436 10.08 17.33 17.84
N SER A 437 10.73 17.43 19.01
CA SER A 437 11.26 16.28 19.75
C SER A 437 10.39 15.96 20.95
N VAL A 438 10.12 14.67 21.18
CA VAL A 438 9.36 14.16 22.32
C VAL A 438 10.24 13.19 23.10
N SER A 439 10.36 13.39 24.41
CA SER A 439 11.14 12.51 25.29
C SER A 439 10.34 12.02 26.48
N TRP A 440 10.59 10.78 26.89
CA TRP A 440 9.97 10.18 28.07
C TRP A 440 10.57 10.68 29.38
N THR A 441 9.70 11.04 30.32
CA THR A 441 10.06 11.47 31.68
C THR A 441 9.43 10.62 32.78
N GLY A 442 8.62 9.62 32.43
CA GLY A 442 8.02 8.68 33.38
C GLY A 442 8.99 7.59 33.84
N ALA A 443 8.44 6.54 34.46
CA ALA A 443 9.23 5.45 35.01
C ALA A 443 10.07 4.76 33.90
N PRO A 444 11.40 4.57 34.07
CA PRO A 444 12.26 3.99 33.02
C PRO A 444 11.89 2.56 32.61
N GLY A 445 11.24 1.81 33.50
CA GLY A 445 10.81 0.43 33.26
C GLY A 445 9.43 0.28 32.60
N ASP A 446 8.69 1.37 32.42
CA ASP A 446 7.37 1.34 31.79
C ASP A 446 7.54 1.27 30.25
N TRP A 447 7.22 0.11 29.70
CA TRP A 447 7.19 -0.17 28.27
C TRP A 447 5.80 -0.66 27.85
N GLY A 448 4.77 -0.05 28.42
CA GLY A 448 3.39 -0.36 28.08
C GLY A 448 2.90 0.28 26.79
N LEU A 449 1.79 -0.24 26.27
CA LEU A 449 1.09 0.24 25.08
C LEU A 449 0.77 1.75 25.17
N ARG A 450 0.36 2.23 26.36
CA ARG A 450 0.04 3.65 26.57
C ARG A 450 1.25 4.54 26.32
N ARG A 451 2.46 4.09 26.65
CA ARG A 451 3.67 4.88 26.41
C ARG A 451 3.89 5.09 24.92
N MET A 452 3.73 4.05 24.11
CA MET A 452 3.84 4.15 22.66
C MET A 452 2.79 5.10 22.08
N VAL A 453 1.52 4.90 22.42
CA VAL A 453 0.42 5.66 21.83
C VAL A 453 0.47 7.14 22.25
N LEU A 454 0.72 7.43 23.52
CA LEU A 454 0.84 8.81 24.00
C LEU A 454 2.10 9.52 23.48
N HIS A 455 3.21 8.79 23.29
CA HIS A 455 4.38 9.33 22.58
C HIS A 455 3.99 9.83 21.19
N TYR A 456 3.30 9.00 20.42
CA TYR A 456 2.89 9.35 19.08
C TYR A 456 1.83 10.45 19.03
N ALA A 457 0.93 10.53 19.99
CA ALA A 457 0.00 11.65 20.10
C ALA A 457 0.75 12.98 20.26
N HIS A 458 1.74 13.04 21.17
CA HIS A 458 2.60 14.21 21.33
C HIS A 458 3.43 14.51 20.08
N LEU A 459 3.96 13.47 19.42
CA LEU A 459 4.76 13.64 18.20
C LEU A 459 3.92 14.19 17.04
N CYS A 460 2.69 13.71 16.88
CA CYS A 460 1.75 14.21 15.88
C CYS A 460 1.38 15.67 16.15
N ALA A 461 1.11 16.04 17.40
CA ALA A 461 0.89 17.44 17.78
C ALA A 461 2.11 18.31 17.44
N ALA A 462 3.31 17.84 17.78
CA ALA A 462 4.57 18.55 17.50
C ALA A 462 4.88 18.67 15.99
N ALA A 463 4.39 17.74 15.17
CA ALA A 463 4.52 17.79 13.71
C ALA A 463 3.61 18.84 13.05
N GLY A 464 2.62 19.38 13.77
CA GLY A 464 1.60 20.30 13.23
C GLY A 464 0.19 19.70 13.17
N GLY A 465 -0.01 18.50 13.73
CA GLY A 465 -1.30 17.80 13.76
C GLY A 465 -1.52 16.84 12.59
N VAL A 466 -2.48 15.93 12.77
CA VAL A 466 -2.93 14.92 11.78
C VAL A 466 -4.44 15.00 11.63
N ASP A 467 -5.00 14.47 10.55
CA ASP A 467 -6.46 14.50 10.31
C ASP A 467 -7.18 13.42 11.13
N ALA A 468 -6.54 12.27 11.30
CA ALA A 468 -7.01 11.19 12.15
C ALA A 468 -5.87 10.51 12.92
N PHE A 469 -6.19 9.90 14.05
CA PHE A 469 -5.25 9.17 14.91
C PHE A 469 -5.92 7.90 15.43
N LEU A 470 -5.23 6.75 15.30
CA LEU A 470 -5.72 5.49 15.83
C LEU A 470 -5.11 5.19 17.20
N ILE A 471 -5.92 4.78 18.18
CA ILE A 471 -5.45 4.46 19.54
C ILE A 471 -4.95 3.02 19.71
N GLY A 472 -5.19 2.18 18.72
CA GLY A 472 -4.85 0.76 18.68
C GLY A 472 -5.42 0.12 17.43
N THR A 473 -4.84 -1.01 17.02
CA THR A 473 -5.14 -1.65 15.75
C THR A 473 -5.08 -3.18 15.87
N GLU A 474 -6.10 -3.89 15.41
CA GLU A 474 -6.19 -5.37 15.33
C GLU A 474 -5.73 -6.11 16.60
N MET A 475 -6.47 -5.98 17.70
CA MET A 475 -6.10 -6.62 18.98
C MET A 475 -7.17 -7.58 19.52
N PRO A 476 -7.75 -8.50 18.71
CA PRO A 476 -8.84 -9.38 19.14
C PRO A 476 -8.49 -10.21 20.37
N GLY A 477 -7.27 -10.77 20.43
CA GLY A 477 -6.82 -11.55 21.59
C GLY A 477 -6.76 -10.75 22.89
N LEU A 478 -6.68 -9.43 22.82
CA LEU A 478 -6.63 -8.51 23.97
C LEU A 478 -8.01 -7.93 24.29
N THR A 479 -8.75 -7.48 23.29
CA THR A 479 -10.07 -6.83 23.44
C THR A 479 -11.13 -7.80 23.96
N THR A 480 -11.00 -9.09 23.68
CA THR A 480 -11.94 -10.13 24.16
C THR A 480 -11.57 -10.73 25.52
N ILE A 481 -10.44 -10.35 26.12
CA ILE A 481 -10.09 -10.80 27.49
C ILE A 481 -11.14 -10.29 28.45
N ARG A 482 -11.59 -11.16 29.35
CA ARG A 482 -12.58 -10.84 30.37
C ARG A 482 -12.00 -10.91 31.78
N SER A 483 -12.41 -9.99 32.66
CA SER A 483 -12.09 -10.01 34.10
C SER A 483 -13.26 -10.44 34.99
N GLY A 484 -14.39 -10.75 34.37
CA GLY A 484 -15.61 -11.33 34.92
C GLY A 484 -16.48 -11.85 33.77
N THR A 485 -17.73 -12.24 33.99
CA THR A 485 -18.56 -12.84 32.92
C THR A 485 -18.71 -11.94 31.69
N SER A 486 -18.86 -10.62 31.88
CA SER A 486 -19.14 -9.64 30.82
C SER A 486 -18.31 -8.35 30.98
N ILE A 487 -17.14 -8.42 31.62
CA ILE A 487 -16.30 -7.26 31.91
C ILE A 487 -15.03 -7.37 31.07
N TYR A 488 -14.81 -6.41 30.16
CA TYR A 488 -13.70 -6.39 29.21
C TYR A 488 -12.67 -5.31 29.60
N PRO A 489 -11.63 -5.64 30.40
CA PRO A 489 -10.67 -4.66 30.92
C PRO A 489 -9.91 -3.90 29.83
N ALA A 490 -9.60 -4.51 28.69
CA ALA A 490 -8.87 -3.84 27.61
C ALA A 490 -9.71 -2.73 26.97
N VAL A 491 -11.02 -2.94 26.82
CA VAL A 491 -11.94 -1.93 26.29
C VAL A 491 -11.98 -0.72 27.20
N GLN A 492 -12.04 -0.93 28.52
CA GLN A 492 -11.97 0.17 29.49
C GLN A 492 -10.63 0.91 29.43
N ALA A 493 -9.52 0.19 29.33
CA ALA A 493 -8.18 0.80 29.21
C ALA A 493 -8.01 1.62 27.91
N TYR A 494 -8.63 1.18 26.79
CA TYR A 494 -8.67 1.96 25.56
C TYR A 494 -9.52 3.22 25.69
N ARG A 495 -10.64 3.21 26.42
CA ARG A 495 -11.44 4.42 26.69
C ARG A 495 -10.67 5.44 27.51
N GLU A 496 -9.89 4.99 28.49
CA GLU A 496 -9.00 5.87 29.26
C GLU A 496 -7.90 6.45 28.37
N LEU A 497 -7.28 5.62 27.53
CA LEU A 497 -6.28 6.07 26.55
C LEU A 497 -6.87 7.06 25.53
N LEU A 498 -8.10 6.84 25.09
CA LEU A 498 -8.83 7.72 24.18
C LEU A 498 -8.96 9.14 24.74
N ALA A 499 -9.40 9.26 26.00
CA ALA A 499 -9.52 10.55 26.69
C ALA A 499 -8.15 11.26 26.82
N ASP A 500 -7.09 10.51 27.13
CA ASP A 500 -5.74 11.05 27.22
C ASP A 500 -5.21 11.52 25.86
N VAL A 501 -5.42 10.76 24.79
CA VAL A 501 -5.03 11.15 23.43
C VAL A 501 -5.81 12.39 22.99
N ARG A 502 -7.12 12.47 23.28
CA ARG A 502 -7.91 13.68 23.02
C ARG A 502 -7.34 14.90 23.72
N SER A 503 -6.88 14.76 24.97
CA SER A 503 -6.30 15.87 25.73
C SER A 503 -5.03 16.45 25.07
N ILE A 504 -4.32 15.64 24.28
CA ILE A 504 -3.09 16.03 23.58
C ILE A 504 -3.41 16.61 22.19
N LEU A 505 -4.25 15.92 21.41
CA LEU A 505 -4.50 16.25 20.00
C LEU A 505 -5.63 17.28 19.79
N GLY A 506 -6.44 17.52 20.82
CA GLY A 506 -7.59 18.42 20.77
C GLY A 506 -8.73 17.90 19.88
N SER A 507 -9.74 18.74 19.65
CA SER A 507 -10.94 18.38 18.88
C SER A 507 -10.76 18.42 17.35
N GLY A 508 -9.63 18.93 16.86
CA GLY A 508 -9.35 19.03 15.42
C GLY A 508 -8.94 17.72 14.75
N THR A 509 -8.46 16.75 15.53
CA THR A 509 -8.04 15.43 15.04
C THR A 509 -9.15 14.41 15.27
N ARG A 510 -9.52 13.62 14.28
CA ARG A 510 -10.45 12.50 14.49
C ARG A 510 -9.75 11.33 15.17
N ILE A 511 -10.36 10.70 16.17
CA ILE A 511 -9.77 9.58 16.91
C ILE A 511 -10.63 8.33 16.73
N GLY A 512 -9.99 7.20 16.44
CA GLY A 512 -10.66 5.91 16.29
C GLY A 512 -9.81 4.74 16.78
N TYR A 513 -10.40 3.55 16.77
CA TYR A 513 -9.71 2.26 16.93
C TYR A 513 -9.91 1.48 15.63
N ALA A 514 -8.84 0.88 15.09
CA ALA A 514 -8.93 0.04 13.90
C ALA A 514 -9.12 -1.40 14.33
N ALA A 515 -10.38 -1.83 14.40
CA ALA A 515 -10.71 -3.20 14.76
C ALA A 515 -10.39 -4.15 13.60
N ASP A 516 -9.90 -5.34 13.93
CA ASP A 516 -9.89 -6.45 12.98
C ASP A 516 -11.33 -6.72 12.49
N TRP A 517 -11.48 -7.09 11.21
CA TRP A 517 -12.79 -7.43 10.62
C TRP A 517 -13.55 -8.53 11.37
N SER A 518 -12.84 -9.38 12.15
CA SER A 518 -13.46 -10.43 12.96
C SER A 518 -13.79 -10.02 14.40
N GLU A 519 -13.44 -8.81 14.85
CA GLU A 519 -13.70 -8.37 16.24
C GLU A 519 -14.73 -7.24 16.37
N TYR A 520 -14.85 -6.37 15.36
CA TYR A 520 -15.62 -5.11 15.48
C TYR A 520 -17.09 -5.31 15.91
N PHE A 521 -17.71 -6.39 15.45
CA PHE A 521 -19.15 -6.61 15.53
C PHE A 521 -19.62 -7.21 16.86
N GLY A 522 -18.71 -7.79 17.64
CA GLY A 522 -19.02 -8.45 18.91
C GLY A 522 -18.11 -9.63 19.20
N HIS A 523 -18.26 -10.20 20.39
CA HIS A 523 -17.53 -11.35 20.87
C HIS A 523 -18.53 -12.48 21.18
N GLN A 524 -18.38 -13.61 20.49
CA GLN A 524 -19.15 -14.82 20.70
C GLN A 524 -18.20 -15.96 21.12
N PRO A 525 -17.93 -16.13 22.44
CA PRO A 525 -16.94 -17.08 22.91
C PRO A 525 -17.33 -18.53 22.59
N GLY A 526 -16.38 -19.30 22.06
CA GLY A 526 -16.53 -20.74 21.80
C GLY A 526 -16.50 -21.62 23.07
N ASP A 527 -16.89 -21.09 24.23
CA ASP A 527 -16.84 -21.78 25.53
C ASP A 527 -18.16 -22.51 25.90
N GLY A 528 -19.10 -22.57 24.96
CA GLY A 528 -20.40 -23.23 25.13
C GLY A 528 -21.43 -22.41 25.92
N SER A 529 -21.09 -21.19 26.35
CA SER A 529 -22.03 -20.28 27.01
C SER A 529 -23.20 -19.87 26.11
N GLY A 530 -22.97 -19.80 24.80
CA GLY A 530 -23.90 -19.15 23.86
C GLY A 530 -23.93 -17.63 24.01
N ASP A 531 -22.98 -17.05 24.74
CA ASP A 531 -22.90 -15.60 24.93
C ASP A 531 -22.70 -14.88 23.60
N VAL A 532 -23.37 -13.73 23.46
CA VAL A 532 -23.07 -12.73 22.43
C VAL A 532 -22.93 -11.39 23.11
N PHE A 533 -21.73 -10.82 23.09
CA PHE A 533 -21.48 -9.50 23.68
C PHE A 533 -21.00 -8.51 22.64
N PHE A 534 -21.64 -7.36 22.55
CA PHE A 534 -21.12 -6.22 21.79
C PHE A 534 -20.04 -5.49 22.60
N HIS A 535 -18.97 -6.22 22.88
CA HIS A 535 -17.94 -5.86 23.87
C HIS A 535 -17.24 -4.52 23.59
N LEU A 536 -17.17 -4.09 22.32
CA LEU A 536 -16.58 -2.82 21.92
C LEU A 536 -17.57 -1.64 21.93
N ASP A 537 -18.87 -1.86 22.12
CA ASP A 537 -19.86 -0.77 22.16
C ASP A 537 -19.55 0.32 23.20
N PRO A 538 -19.02 0.02 24.40
CA PRO A 538 -18.59 1.07 25.31
C PRO A 538 -17.51 1.99 24.73
N LEU A 539 -16.64 1.49 23.86
CA LEU A 539 -15.63 2.28 23.16
C LEU A 539 -16.26 3.00 21.96
N TRP A 540 -17.08 2.33 21.15
CA TRP A 540 -17.76 2.92 19.98
C TRP A 540 -18.76 4.02 20.33
N ALA A 541 -19.43 3.90 21.48
CA ALA A 541 -20.36 4.90 21.98
C ALA A 541 -19.68 6.03 22.76
N ASP A 542 -18.36 5.93 23.01
CA ASP A 542 -17.65 6.95 23.77
C ASP A 542 -17.70 8.30 23.03
N PRO A 543 -18.01 9.42 23.71
CA PRO A 543 -18.11 10.72 23.05
C PRO A 543 -16.82 11.14 22.35
N GLU A 544 -15.66 10.66 22.82
CA GLU A 544 -14.35 11.02 22.28
C GLU A 544 -13.95 10.20 21.05
N ILE A 545 -14.68 9.14 20.71
CA ILE A 545 -14.42 8.37 19.47
C ILE A 545 -15.19 8.99 18.32
N ASP A 546 -14.53 9.20 17.18
CA ASP A 546 -15.13 9.92 16.05
C ASP A 546 -15.68 8.97 14.98
N PHE A 547 -15.13 7.76 14.87
CA PHE A 547 -15.50 6.77 13.86
C PHE A 547 -15.25 5.34 14.34
N VAL A 548 -15.96 4.38 13.76
CA VAL A 548 -15.69 2.94 13.91
C VAL A 548 -14.70 2.54 12.82
N GLY A 549 -13.44 2.30 13.20
CA GLY A 549 -12.40 1.87 12.28
C GLY A 549 -12.41 0.35 12.12
N ILE A 550 -12.31 -0.13 10.88
CA ILE A 550 -12.27 -1.56 10.55
C ILE A 550 -11.19 -1.81 9.52
N ASP A 551 -10.30 -2.75 9.81
CA ASP A 551 -9.36 -3.31 8.83
C ASP A 551 -10.09 -4.43 8.08
N ASN A 552 -10.66 -4.06 6.93
CA ASN A 552 -11.66 -4.85 6.20
C ASN A 552 -11.01 -5.86 5.24
N TYR A 553 -10.79 -7.06 5.76
CA TYR A 553 -10.25 -8.20 5.02
C TYR A 553 -11.26 -9.35 4.87
N MET A 554 -12.55 -9.03 4.78
CA MET A 554 -13.63 -10.01 4.67
C MET A 554 -13.61 -10.73 3.31
N PRO A 555 -13.80 -12.06 3.25
CA PRO A 555 -13.79 -12.82 1.99
C PRO A 555 -14.84 -12.34 0.97
N LEU A 556 -14.44 -12.24 -0.30
CA LEU A 556 -15.33 -11.90 -1.42
C LEU A 556 -15.55 -13.06 -2.40
N SER A 557 -15.01 -14.25 -2.10
CA SER A 557 -15.19 -15.43 -2.93
C SER A 557 -14.97 -16.74 -2.15
N ASP A 558 -15.40 -17.85 -2.72
CA ASP A 558 -15.14 -19.23 -2.25
C ASP A 558 -14.72 -20.12 -3.43
N TRP A 559 -13.91 -19.54 -4.32
CA TRP A 559 -13.57 -20.11 -5.62
C TRP A 559 -12.59 -21.29 -5.53
N ARG A 560 -12.73 -22.28 -6.41
CA ARG A 560 -11.93 -23.52 -6.42
C ARG A 560 -11.49 -23.88 -7.84
N ASP A 561 -10.68 -24.94 -7.97
CA ASP A 561 -10.32 -25.47 -9.28
C ASP A 561 -11.48 -26.22 -9.92
N GLY A 562 -11.50 -26.22 -11.26
CA GLY A 562 -12.51 -26.93 -12.04
C GLY A 562 -13.85 -26.19 -12.12
N PHE A 563 -14.88 -26.91 -12.56
CA PHE A 563 -16.23 -26.38 -12.80
C PHE A 563 -17.30 -26.99 -11.88
N GLU A 564 -16.88 -27.85 -10.94
CA GLU A 564 -17.78 -28.62 -10.08
C GLU A 564 -18.06 -27.95 -8.73
N HIS A 565 -17.42 -26.82 -8.43
CA HIS A 565 -17.64 -26.08 -7.19
C HIS A 565 -18.91 -25.23 -7.24
N ALA A 566 -19.45 -24.93 -6.06
CA ALA A 566 -20.76 -24.29 -5.88
C ALA A 566 -20.88 -22.96 -6.63
N ASP A 567 -19.86 -22.10 -6.61
CA ASP A 567 -19.89 -20.78 -7.26
C ASP A 567 -20.01 -20.90 -8.80
N THR A 568 -19.34 -21.90 -9.41
CA THR A 568 -19.53 -22.18 -10.84
C THR A 568 -20.93 -22.77 -11.09
N ALA A 569 -21.42 -23.64 -10.21
CA ALA A 569 -22.77 -24.19 -10.31
C ALA A 569 -23.88 -23.13 -10.15
N GLU A 570 -23.59 -22.03 -9.44
CA GLU A 570 -24.44 -20.84 -9.34
C GLU A 570 -24.41 -19.96 -10.62
N GLY A 571 -23.52 -20.28 -11.57
CA GLY A 571 -23.46 -19.65 -12.89
C GLY A 571 -22.42 -18.54 -13.03
N TRP A 572 -21.55 -18.34 -12.04
CA TRP A 572 -20.48 -17.34 -12.13
C TRP A 572 -19.39 -17.81 -13.11
N PRO A 573 -18.93 -16.94 -14.04
CA PRO A 573 -18.01 -17.36 -15.10
C PRO A 573 -16.54 -17.38 -14.64
N ALA A 574 -16.17 -16.56 -13.67
CA ALA A 574 -14.80 -16.44 -13.17
C ALA A 574 -14.75 -15.73 -11.81
N ILE A 575 -13.68 -16.00 -11.06
CA ILE A 575 -13.39 -15.30 -9.80
C ILE A 575 -13.20 -13.78 -9.96
N TYR A 576 -12.78 -13.33 -11.15
CA TYR A 576 -12.56 -11.91 -11.45
C TYR A 576 -13.85 -11.15 -11.81
N ASP A 577 -14.99 -11.86 -11.91
CA ASP A 577 -16.24 -11.23 -12.29
C ASP A 577 -16.65 -10.19 -11.24
N ARG A 578 -16.83 -8.94 -11.70
CA ARG A 578 -17.12 -7.81 -10.80
C ARG A 578 -18.44 -8.00 -10.06
N ALA A 579 -19.47 -8.54 -10.71
CA ALA A 579 -20.75 -8.78 -10.08
C ALA A 579 -20.70 -9.95 -9.08
N TYR A 580 -19.88 -10.97 -9.34
CA TYR A 580 -19.60 -12.04 -8.38
C TYR A 580 -18.98 -11.49 -7.09
N LEU A 581 -17.87 -10.74 -7.22
CA LEU A 581 -17.18 -10.17 -6.08
C LEU A 581 -18.07 -9.18 -5.30
N GLN A 582 -18.81 -8.32 -6.01
CA GLN A 582 -19.74 -7.36 -5.40
C GLN A 582 -20.92 -8.03 -4.69
N GLY A 583 -21.48 -9.10 -5.28
CA GLY A 583 -22.53 -9.89 -4.66
C GLY A 583 -22.09 -10.54 -3.36
N ASN A 584 -20.79 -10.79 -3.21
CA ASN A 584 -20.19 -11.30 -1.99
C ASN A 584 -19.76 -10.21 -0.99
N ILE A 585 -19.93 -8.90 -1.24
CA ILE A 585 -19.59 -7.89 -0.21
C ILE A 585 -20.58 -7.95 0.96
N ALA A 586 -21.88 -8.02 0.66
CA ALA A 586 -22.97 -8.22 1.61
C ALA A 586 -23.70 -9.55 1.34
N GLY A 587 -22.92 -10.61 1.13
CA GLY A 587 -23.38 -11.96 0.79
C GLY A 587 -22.26 -12.99 0.99
N GLY A 588 -22.56 -14.28 0.78
CA GLY A 588 -21.56 -15.36 0.82
C GLY A 588 -21.07 -15.71 2.23
N GLU A 589 -19.80 -16.13 2.33
CA GLU A 589 -19.17 -16.48 3.61
C GLU A 589 -19.21 -15.29 4.57
N GLY A 590 -19.68 -15.49 5.80
CA GLY A 590 -19.78 -14.44 6.82
C GLY A 590 -21.04 -13.58 6.76
N TYR A 591 -21.91 -13.81 5.77
CA TYR A 591 -23.21 -13.16 5.64
C TYR A 591 -24.32 -14.19 5.50
N ASP A 592 -24.32 -14.97 4.42
CA ASP A 592 -25.34 -15.98 4.16
C ASP A 592 -25.03 -17.28 4.89
N TRP A 593 -23.75 -17.65 4.95
CA TRP A 593 -23.30 -18.94 5.46
C TRP A 593 -21.88 -18.87 6.06
N PHE A 594 -21.49 -19.93 6.78
CA PHE A 594 -20.14 -20.14 7.29
C PHE A 594 -19.73 -21.62 7.16
N TYR A 595 -18.45 -21.92 7.37
CA TYR A 595 -17.96 -23.28 7.49
C TYR A 595 -17.78 -23.68 8.96
N ALA A 596 -18.46 -24.75 9.39
CA ALA A 596 -18.38 -25.23 10.78
C ALA A 596 -17.06 -25.95 11.10
N SER A 597 -16.34 -26.42 10.07
CA SER A 597 -15.05 -27.09 10.21
C SER A 597 -14.19 -26.95 8.95
N ALA A 598 -12.90 -27.29 9.07
CA ALA A 598 -12.01 -27.38 7.91
C ALA A 598 -12.44 -28.49 6.93
N ALA A 599 -13.08 -29.56 7.42
CA ALA A 599 -13.64 -30.61 6.59
C ALA A 599 -14.82 -30.09 5.77
N ASP A 600 -15.72 -29.32 6.39
CA ASP A 600 -16.83 -28.66 5.69
C ASP A 600 -16.33 -27.65 4.66
N ARG A 601 -15.30 -26.86 4.99
CA ARG A 601 -14.64 -25.99 4.02
C ARG A 601 -14.11 -26.78 2.84
N THR A 602 -13.44 -27.91 3.07
CA THR A 602 -12.91 -28.76 1.98
C THR A 602 -14.02 -29.33 1.11
N ALA A 603 -15.11 -29.81 1.73
CA ALA A 603 -16.27 -30.38 1.05
C ALA A 603 -17.25 -29.32 0.49
N GLN A 604 -16.99 -28.03 0.71
CA GLN A 604 -17.86 -26.91 0.36
C GLN A 604 -19.27 -27.00 1.00
N VAL A 605 -19.35 -27.53 2.23
CA VAL A 605 -20.60 -27.62 3.01
C VAL A 605 -20.86 -26.29 3.71
N ARG A 606 -21.63 -25.43 3.04
CA ARG A 606 -22.00 -24.09 3.50
C ARG A 606 -23.15 -24.16 4.51
N THR A 607 -22.90 -23.78 5.77
CA THR A 607 -23.93 -23.78 6.83
C THR A 607 -24.59 -22.41 6.93
N PRO A 608 -25.92 -22.28 6.78
CA PRO A 608 -26.60 -20.98 6.84
C PRO A 608 -26.42 -20.25 8.17
N ILE A 609 -26.18 -18.94 8.13
CA ILE A 609 -26.17 -18.08 9.32
C ILE A 609 -27.61 -17.67 9.64
N THR A 610 -28.14 -18.15 10.77
CA THR A 610 -29.51 -17.86 11.23
C THR A 610 -29.52 -17.53 12.72
N ASP A 611 -30.58 -16.83 13.16
CA ASP A 611 -30.83 -16.52 14.57
C ASP A 611 -32.11 -17.21 15.08
N GLY A 612 -32.50 -18.32 14.42
CA GLY A 612 -33.71 -19.07 14.74
C GLY A 612 -34.95 -18.17 14.91
N ALA A 613 -35.64 -18.35 16.05
CA ALA A 613 -36.87 -17.63 16.37
C ALA A 613 -36.67 -16.14 16.69
N ALA A 614 -35.45 -15.72 17.07
CA ALA A 614 -35.16 -14.31 17.37
C ALA A 614 -35.01 -13.47 16.08
N ALA A 615 -34.74 -14.12 14.94
CA ALA A 615 -34.78 -13.53 13.60
C ALA A 615 -33.89 -12.28 13.41
N LYS A 616 -32.77 -12.18 14.15
CA LYS A 616 -31.73 -11.16 13.97
C LYS A 616 -30.38 -11.80 13.56
N PRO A 617 -30.29 -12.44 12.38
CA PRO A 617 -29.07 -13.13 11.95
C PRO A 617 -27.86 -12.19 11.82
N TRP A 618 -28.09 -10.89 11.61
CA TRP A 618 -27.04 -9.87 11.52
C TRP A 618 -26.11 -9.83 12.74
N VAL A 619 -26.58 -10.26 13.92
CA VAL A 619 -25.77 -10.35 15.14
C VAL A 619 -24.58 -11.31 14.99
N PHE A 620 -24.68 -12.26 14.07
CA PHE A 620 -23.65 -13.27 13.77
C PHE A 620 -22.95 -13.06 12.41
N ARG A 621 -23.32 -12.01 11.68
CA ARG A 621 -22.80 -11.73 10.34
C ARG A 621 -21.76 -10.62 10.41
N TYR A 622 -20.49 -10.99 10.45
CA TYR A 622 -19.39 -10.01 10.43
C TYR A 622 -19.34 -9.19 9.13
N LYS A 623 -20.08 -9.54 8.08
CA LYS A 623 -20.21 -8.73 6.86
C LYS A 623 -21.44 -7.82 6.84
N ASP A 624 -22.37 -7.99 7.78
CA ASP A 624 -23.61 -7.21 7.82
C ASP A 624 -23.41 -5.86 8.52
N LEU A 625 -22.44 -5.09 8.00
CA LEU A 625 -22.05 -3.77 8.48
C LEU A 625 -23.25 -2.83 8.56
N ARG A 626 -24.15 -2.88 7.57
CA ARG A 626 -25.33 -2.01 7.52
C ARG A 626 -26.31 -2.35 8.63
N ALA A 627 -26.64 -3.63 8.85
CA ALA A 627 -27.58 -4.00 9.91
C ALA A 627 -26.97 -3.76 11.29
N TRP A 628 -25.70 -4.10 11.50
CA TRP A 628 -24.97 -3.75 12.73
C TRP A 628 -25.05 -2.24 12.99
N TRP A 629 -24.65 -1.41 12.01
CA TRP A 629 -24.63 0.04 12.16
C TRP A 629 -26.01 0.67 12.42
N SER A 630 -27.07 0.11 11.83
CA SER A 630 -28.41 0.71 11.84
C SER A 630 -29.36 0.21 12.91
N ASN A 631 -28.98 -0.82 13.69
CA ASN A 631 -29.84 -1.41 14.71
C ASN A 631 -29.35 -1.12 16.14
N PRO A 632 -30.26 -1.08 17.12
CA PRO A 632 -29.89 -1.12 18.52
C PRO A 632 -29.25 -2.48 18.86
N HIS A 633 -28.17 -2.45 19.64
CA HIS A 633 -27.45 -3.64 20.07
C HIS A 633 -27.97 -4.13 21.43
N TYR A 634 -28.10 -5.45 21.57
CA TYR A 634 -28.54 -6.10 22.80
C TYR A 634 -27.65 -7.31 23.07
N ASP A 635 -26.92 -7.26 24.17
CA ASP A 635 -26.13 -8.41 24.62
C ASP A 635 -27.03 -9.62 24.87
N ARG A 636 -26.49 -10.82 24.63
CA ARG A 636 -27.19 -12.09 24.79
C ARG A 636 -26.46 -13.04 25.75
N PRO A 637 -26.41 -12.74 27.06
CA PRO A 637 -25.83 -13.66 28.03
C PRO A 637 -26.59 -14.99 28.05
N GLY A 638 -25.88 -16.11 27.91
CA GLY A 638 -26.48 -17.43 27.80
C GLY A 638 -27.32 -17.63 26.53
N GLY A 639 -27.09 -16.83 25.49
CA GLY A 639 -27.87 -16.83 24.25
C GLY A 639 -29.24 -16.14 24.34
N MET A 640 -29.58 -15.54 25.48
CA MET A 640 -30.85 -14.83 25.68
C MET A 640 -30.66 -13.31 25.58
N GLU A 641 -31.39 -12.68 24.67
CA GLU A 641 -31.34 -11.24 24.47
C GLU A 641 -31.73 -10.45 25.73
N SER A 642 -30.88 -9.50 26.10
CA SER A 642 -31.08 -8.63 27.25
C SER A 642 -32.26 -7.68 27.03
N GLY A 643 -32.98 -7.33 28.10
CA GLY A 643 -34.10 -6.38 28.01
C GLY A 643 -33.69 -4.92 27.78
N THR A 644 -32.40 -4.60 27.90
CA THR A 644 -31.85 -3.26 27.75
C THR A 644 -30.78 -3.27 26.66
N PRO A 645 -30.76 -2.28 25.74
CA PRO A 645 -29.71 -2.20 24.75
C PRO A 645 -28.37 -1.79 25.40
N THR A 646 -27.28 -1.98 24.67
CA THR A 646 -25.96 -1.46 25.02
C THR A 646 -25.91 0.07 24.88
N ALA A 647 -24.74 0.66 25.08
CA ALA A 647 -24.52 2.09 24.86
C ALA A 647 -24.55 2.51 23.38
N TRP A 648 -24.49 1.57 22.43
CA TRP A 648 -24.51 1.89 21.01
C TRP A 648 -25.82 2.54 20.59
N ALA A 649 -25.71 3.76 20.05
CA ALA A 649 -26.81 4.43 19.39
C ALA A 649 -26.73 4.15 17.88
N PRO A 650 -27.82 3.65 17.25
CA PRO A 650 -27.83 3.39 15.82
C PRO A 650 -27.36 4.58 15.00
N GLN A 651 -26.48 4.34 14.04
CA GLN A 651 -25.95 5.33 13.11
C GLN A 651 -25.20 6.50 13.75
N SER A 652 -24.78 6.36 15.02
CA SER A 652 -24.19 7.46 15.78
C SER A 652 -22.78 7.86 15.32
N LYS A 653 -22.02 6.93 14.74
CA LYS A 653 -20.66 7.14 14.23
C LYS A 653 -20.53 6.56 12.83
N PRO A 654 -19.78 7.19 11.90
CA PRO A 654 -19.50 6.60 10.60
C PRO A 654 -18.57 5.39 10.73
N ILE A 655 -18.68 4.44 9.80
CA ILE A 655 -17.71 3.35 9.62
C ILE A 655 -16.63 3.84 8.66
N TRP A 656 -15.37 3.66 9.04
CA TRP A 656 -14.21 3.90 8.19
C TRP A 656 -13.48 2.59 7.99
N PHE A 657 -13.21 2.23 6.73
CA PHE A 657 -12.23 1.17 6.45
C PHE A 657 -10.84 1.77 6.57
N THR A 658 -10.15 1.42 7.65
CA THR A 658 -8.80 1.91 7.96
C THR A 658 -7.74 1.17 7.13
N GLU A 659 -8.04 -0.07 6.76
CA GLU A 659 -7.35 -0.86 5.74
C GLU A 659 -8.37 -1.66 4.93
N LEU A 660 -8.02 -1.95 3.67
CA LEU A 660 -8.69 -2.96 2.85
C LEU A 660 -7.73 -3.42 1.75
N GLY A 661 -7.85 -4.68 1.35
CA GLY A 661 -7.09 -5.23 0.25
C GLY A 661 -7.13 -6.76 0.26
N CYS A 662 -6.51 -7.38 -0.72
CA CYS A 662 -6.23 -8.81 -0.71
C CYS A 662 -4.81 -9.05 -1.24
N PRO A 663 -4.18 -10.20 -0.95
CA PRO A 663 -2.88 -10.52 -1.51
C PRO A 663 -2.97 -10.64 -3.04
N ALA A 664 -1.91 -10.21 -3.74
CA ALA A 664 -1.73 -10.42 -5.18
C ALA A 664 -1.31 -11.88 -5.49
N ILE A 665 -2.12 -12.82 -5.00
CA ILE A 665 -1.94 -14.27 -5.10
C ILE A 665 -3.24 -14.85 -5.68
N ASP A 666 -3.14 -15.86 -6.54
CA ASP A 666 -4.26 -16.66 -7.06
C ASP A 666 -5.28 -16.93 -5.94
N ARG A 667 -6.56 -16.59 -6.16
CA ARG A 667 -7.64 -16.69 -5.16
C ARG A 667 -7.48 -15.77 -3.93
N GLY A 668 -6.78 -14.65 -4.07
CA GLY A 668 -6.60 -13.66 -2.99
C GLY A 668 -7.91 -13.24 -2.32
N THR A 669 -8.99 -13.13 -3.08
CA THR A 669 -10.34 -12.78 -2.61
C THR A 669 -10.99 -13.85 -1.72
N ASN A 670 -10.51 -15.11 -1.71
CA ASN A 670 -11.03 -16.17 -0.84
C ASN A 670 -10.63 -15.96 0.62
N GLN A 671 -9.50 -15.30 0.86
CA GLN A 671 -8.99 -15.05 2.20
C GLN A 671 -8.13 -13.77 2.20
N PRO A 672 -8.75 -12.59 2.13
CA PRO A 672 -8.02 -11.34 1.91
C PRO A 672 -7.03 -10.96 3.02
N ASN A 673 -7.21 -11.51 4.23
CA ASN A 673 -6.41 -11.17 5.40
C ASN A 673 -5.04 -11.86 5.46
N VAL A 674 -4.76 -12.85 4.61
CA VAL A 674 -3.48 -13.57 4.67
C VAL A 674 -2.40 -12.95 3.79
N PHE A 675 -1.16 -13.15 4.21
CA PHE A 675 0.04 -12.77 3.46
C PHE A 675 1.07 -13.90 3.52
N PHE A 676 2.04 -13.84 2.61
CA PHE A 676 3.12 -14.81 2.54
C PHE A 676 4.44 -14.21 3.03
N ASP A 677 4.89 -14.62 4.22
CA ASP A 677 6.22 -14.35 4.76
C ASP A 677 6.77 -15.62 5.42
N PRO A 678 7.67 -16.38 4.76
CA PRO A 678 8.19 -17.65 5.28
C PRO A 678 8.79 -17.62 6.69
N LYS A 679 9.09 -16.44 7.24
CA LYS A 679 9.60 -16.27 8.59
C LYS A 679 8.49 -16.32 9.64
N SER A 680 7.29 -15.84 9.31
CA SER A 680 6.18 -15.66 10.26
C SER A 680 5.34 -16.91 10.41
N SER A 681 4.84 -17.13 11.63
CA SER A 681 3.80 -18.13 11.93
C SER A 681 2.43 -17.80 11.34
N GLU A 682 2.24 -16.58 10.82
CA GLU A 682 1.01 -16.15 10.16
C GLU A 682 1.11 -16.22 8.61
N SER A 683 2.13 -16.91 8.11
CA SER A 683 2.39 -17.06 6.68
C SER A 683 1.48 -18.11 6.06
N PHE A 684 0.54 -17.65 5.24
CA PHE A 684 -0.42 -18.52 4.57
C PHE A 684 -0.65 -18.07 3.13
N THR A 685 -1.12 -19.01 2.32
CA THR A 685 -1.72 -18.70 1.02
C THR A 685 -3.24 -18.74 1.16
N PRO A 686 -3.99 -17.97 0.35
CA PRO A 686 -5.45 -17.96 0.45
C PRO A 686 -6.06 -19.35 0.32
N HIS A 687 -7.25 -19.55 0.87
CA HIS A 687 -7.94 -20.84 0.77
C HIS A 687 -8.01 -21.35 -0.67
N PHE A 688 -7.57 -22.60 -0.86
CA PHE A 688 -7.48 -23.30 -2.13
C PHE A 688 -6.50 -22.68 -3.14
N SER A 689 -5.74 -21.63 -2.80
CA SER A 689 -4.76 -21.02 -3.69
C SER A 689 -3.64 -21.99 -4.09
N ARG A 690 -3.10 -21.79 -5.29
CA ARG A 690 -1.84 -22.42 -5.73
C ARG A 690 -0.60 -21.63 -5.30
N GLY A 691 -0.77 -20.47 -4.68
CA GLY A 691 0.33 -19.60 -4.22
C GLY A 691 1.01 -18.81 -5.34
N TRP A 692 0.46 -18.78 -6.55
CA TRP A 692 1.05 -18.05 -7.68
C TRP A 692 0.69 -16.57 -7.62
N ARG A 693 1.61 -15.70 -8.07
CA ARG A 693 1.34 -14.27 -8.18
C ARG A 693 0.21 -14.01 -9.18
N ASP A 694 -0.76 -13.21 -8.76
CA ASP A 694 -1.89 -12.77 -9.56
C ASP A 694 -2.21 -11.31 -9.19
N ASP A 695 -1.76 -10.38 -10.03
CA ASP A 695 -2.04 -8.95 -9.81
C ASP A 695 -3.46 -8.58 -10.27
N ALA A 696 -4.07 -9.37 -11.15
CA ALA A 696 -5.39 -9.10 -11.70
C ALA A 696 -6.49 -9.35 -10.67
N ILE A 697 -6.35 -10.36 -9.80
CA ILE A 697 -7.32 -10.62 -8.74
C ILE A 697 -7.34 -9.50 -7.69
N GLN A 698 -6.17 -8.96 -7.32
CA GLN A 698 -6.08 -7.83 -6.41
C GLN A 698 -6.74 -6.58 -7.02
N ARG A 699 -6.49 -6.33 -8.31
CA ARG A 699 -7.16 -5.25 -9.03
C ARG A 699 -8.68 -5.43 -9.04
N ALA A 700 -9.17 -6.63 -9.36
CA ALA A 700 -10.60 -6.93 -9.39
C ALA A 700 -11.26 -6.77 -8.01
N TYR A 701 -10.58 -7.17 -6.93
CA TYR A 701 -11.01 -6.96 -5.54
C TYR A 701 -11.20 -5.46 -5.24
N LEU A 702 -10.18 -4.64 -5.55
CA LEU A 702 -10.20 -3.21 -5.29
C LEU A 702 -11.31 -2.52 -6.09
N GLU A 703 -11.41 -2.80 -7.39
CA GLU A 703 -12.48 -2.24 -8.24
C GLU A 703 -13.88 -2.65 -7.74
N ALA A 704 -14.10 -3.93 -7.44
CA ALA A 704 -15.37 -4.41 -6.91
C ALA A 704 -15.75 -3.70 -5.61
N THR A 705 -14.80 -3.58 -4.68
CA THR A 705 -15.00 -2.95 -3.37
C THR A 705 -15.28 -1.46 -3.51
N TYR A 706 -14.43 -0.71 -4.21
CA TYR A 706 -14.59 0.74 -4.35
C TYR A 706 -15.83 1.16 -5.15
N LEU A 707 -16.29 0.35 -6.09
CA LEU A 707 -17.51 0.64 -6.85
C LEU A 707 -18.80 0.31 -6.09
N TRP A 708 -18.72 -0.52 -5.06
CA TRP A 708 -19.89 -0.92 -4.28
C TRP A 708 -20.19 0.07 -3.14
N TRP A 709 -19.15 0.54 -2.45
CA TRP A 709 -19.23 1.51 -1.35
C TRP A 709 -19.30 2.94 -1.88
#